data_AF-A0A353XVC1-F1
#
_entry.id   AF-A0A353XVC1-F1
#
_cell.length_a   1.000
_cell.length_b   1.000
_cell.length_c   1.000
_cell.angle_alpha   90.00
_cell.angle_beta   90.00
_cell.angle_gamma   90.00
#
_symmetry.space_group_name_H-M   'P 1'
#
loop_
_entity.id
_entity.type
_entity.pdbx_description
1 polymer ?
#
loop_
_entity_poly.entity_id
_entity_poly.type
_entity_poly.pdbx_seq_one_letter_code
_entity_poly.pdbx_strand_id
1 'polypeptide(L)'
;RNEAPLNEIALTGWLLSKAASGCKVSSVRSYSNRITNRWLSVSRDMQLEDFDEDDFLYFYDELIELGRTEKAKNATASLIDEIHSYLVTHHDIEPIAALSSKVRPHRKTGYISETMFQSILNQIDSLDLNLEAIESLKLALILAHRCSLRVGEIAKIRIKDIFAVSYLDIRNNKYGNNKTSSALRRILLSKLLTKEDYELFKRVYAKRVSSEGETLIATQAGLPYQPNDLSRLLSEAIKACTGLSYLSTHHLRHSFITNFQLMSFIYDEDNGYNDHICYSWLQSLIPYTQEEAREILTTIESPLAYKKILALAGLAGHASPTTTYSSYVHLLDIQIGLLLWHTDFKLSKAHSALLKLPRRQQKSIHDPLLLNSYLLKKSKLKKLPKPRSTTKLNTTNHPKAKRRYGFNEVRLVLTAYATKEDYQEWLLKLSIEEATFMSWLENARRLRSDARFKTSAGNSKLFKVNDKVSLVPKLDKFDEDKKILTHITEKFRKLYTESKLPRPLLLKFILLTLMNSTHQRNYIMFRDISHLKGYIEVLSELIHKKNIRLTIYNEARATKFEEKELAQVLYIMKSYQPHIKYEGTKQDNNRPTFRVAIAIASQTEQERIANNNKKPIEQWTVRTLQIFCHHAYIMMGNIIESNEK
;
A
#
# COMPACT_ATOMS: atom_id res chain seq x y z
N ARG A 1 -7.10 26.76 30.37
CA ARG A 1 -7.28 27.33 29.01
C ARG A 1 -6.82 26.34 27.91
N ASN A 2 -6.71 25.03 28.19
CA ASN A 2 -5.87 24.10 27.39
C ASN A 2 -6.63 22.98 26.66
N GLU A 3 -7.91 23.16 26.30
CA GLU A 3 -8.67 22.08 25.61
C GLU A 3 -9.47 22.54 24.37
N ALA A 4 -9.32 23.80 23.93
CA ALA A 4 -9.97 24.22 22.68
C ALA A 4 -9.15 23.76 21.46
N PRO A 5 -9.79 23.30 20.37
CA PRO A 5 -9.08 22.90 19.16
C PRO A 5 -8.42 24.10 18.47
N LEU A 6 -7.31 23.86 17.74
CA LEU A 6 -6.48 24.94 17.18
C LEU A 6 -7.24 25.88 16.25
N ASN A 7 -8.23 25.39 15.52
CA ASN A 7 -9.09 26.24 14.69
C ASN A 7 -9.82 27.34 15.50
N GLU A 8 -10.27 27.04 16.72
CA GLU A 8 -10.91 28.03 17.60
C GLU A 8 -9.89 28.98 18.23
N ILE A 9 -8.75 28.44 18.68
CA ILE A 9 -7.65 29.22 19.27
C ILE A 9 -7.08 30.20 18.25
N ALA A 10 -6.88 29.76 17.01
CA ALA A 10 -6.34 30.58 15.93
C ALA A 10 -7.24 31.78 15.64
N LEU A 11 -8.56 31.55 15.52
CA LEU A 11 -9.52 32.59 15.21
C LEU A 11 -9.65 33.61 16.35
N THR A 12 -9.77 33.13 17.58
CA THR A 12 -9.89 34.00 18.76
C THR A 12 -8.61 34.76 19.04
N GLY A 13 -7.46 34.09 18.94
CA GLY A 13 -6.13 34.68 19.06
C GLY A 13 -5.87 35.76 18.01
N TRP A 14 -6.19 35.49 16.74
CA TRP A 14 -6.09 36.48 15.67
C TRP A 14 -6.99 37.70 15.92
N LEU A 15 -8.28 37.51 16.28
CA LEU A 15 -9.18 38.62 16.59
C LEU A 15 -8.69 39.46 17.78
N LEU A 16 -8.13 38.82 18.81
CA LEU A 16 -7.53 39.49 19.96
C LEU A 16 -6.28 40.28 19.55
N SER A 17 -5.43 39.72 18.69
CA SER A 17 -4.25 40.43 18.16
C SER A 17 -4.63 41.70 17.41
N LYS A 18 -5.76 41.69 16.67
CA LYS A 18 -6.29 42.89 15.98
C LYS A 18 -6.78 43.95 16.94
N ALA A 19 -7.46 43.54 18.02
CA ALA A 19 -7.87 44.47 19.06
C ALA A 19 -6.65 45.08 19.77
N ALA A 20 -5.64 44.27 20.08
CA ALA A 20 -4.39 44.71 20.71
C ALA A 20 -3.56 45.64 19.82
N SER A 21 -3.60 45.47 18.49
CA SER A 21 -2.92 46.34 17.53
C SER A 21 -3.65 47.68 17.28
N GLY A 22 -4.66 48.02 18.07
CA GLY A 22 -5.37 49.31 17.99
C GLY A 22 -6.49 49.38 16.94
N CYS A 23 -6.97 48.25 16.40
CA CYS A 23 -8.15 48.29 15.52
C CYS A 23 -9.41 48.70 16.28
N LYS A 24 -10.24 49.55 15.65
CA LYS A 24 -11.56 49.91 16.18
C LYS A 24 -12.42 48.66 16.38
N VAL A 25 -13.21 48.63 17.46
CA VAL A 25 -14.13 47.53 17.79
C VAL A 25 -15.09 47.22 16.64
N SER A 26 -15.54 48.24 15.89
CA SER A 26 -16.39 48.07 14.71
C SER A 26 -15.70 47.33 13.56
N SER A 27 -14.38 47.50 13.38
CA SER A 27 -13.58 46.78 12.39
C SER A 27 -13.42 45.31 12.79
N VAL A 28 -13.09 45.04 14.06
CA VAL A 28 -12.97 43.66 14.59
C VAL A 28 -14.30 42.91 14.45
N ARG A 29 -15.42 43.58 14.77
CA ARG A 29 -16.77 43.02 14.58
C ARG A 29 -17.05 42.73 13.10
N SER A 30 -16.62 43.61 12.20
CA SER A 30 -16.79 43.42 10.75
C SER A 30 -15.97 42.23 10.22
N TYR A 31 -14.75 42.03 10.72
CA TYR A 31 -13.93 40.87 10.39
C TYR A 31 -14.57 39.58 10.88
N SER A 32 -14.96 39.54 12.16
CA SER A 32 -15.63 38.37 12.75
C SER A 32 -16.92 37.99 12.00
N ASN A 33 -17.80 38.95 11.73
CA ASN A 33 -19.03 38.72 10.97
C ASN A 33 -18.79 38.14 9.58
N ARG A 34 -17.62 38.39 8.98
CA ARG A 34 -17.29 37.93 7.63
C ARG A 34 -16.72 36.51 7.61
N ILE A 35 -15.92 36.12 8.61
CA ILE A 35 -15.15 34.87 8.56
C ILE A 35 -15.49 33.86 9.66
N THR A 36 -15.88 34.31 10.86
CA THR A 36 -15.99 33.43 12.06
C THR A 36 -16.91 32.24 11.85
N ASN A 37 -18.16 32.46 11.42
CA ASN A 37 -19.11 31.36 11.25
C ASN A 37 -18.67 30.37 10.18
N ARG A 38 -18.07 30.85 9.08
CA ARG A 38 -17.59 30.00 7.98
C ARG A 38 -16.36 29.20 8.40
N TRP A 39 -15.41 29.87 9.04
CA TRP A 39 -14.22 29.24 9.59
C TRP A 39 -14.61 28.10 10.52
N LEU A 40 -15.44 28.38 11.53
CA LEU A 40 -15.85 27.38 12.50
C LEU A 40 -16.71 26.27 11.90
N SER A 41 -17.55 26.58 10.90
CA SER A 41 -18.37 25.54 10.25
C SER A 41 -17.53 24.59 9.42
N VAL A 42 -16.54 25.11 8.69
CA VAL A 42 -15.71 24.30 7.78
C VAL A 42 -14.62 23.57 8.55
N SER A 43 -14.03 24.19 9.58
CA SER A 43 -12.91 23.62 10.35
C SER A 43 -13.30 22.75 11.54
N ARG A 44 -14.60 22.57 11.84
CA ARG A 44 -15.10 21.93 13.08
C ARG A 44 -14.40 20.61 13.42
N ASP A 45 -14.21 19.74 12.43
CA ASP A 45 -13.67 18.39 12.60
C ASP A 45 -12.27 18.22 11.99
N MET A 46 -11.64 19.34 11.61
CA MET A 46 -10.29 19.37 11.02
C MET A 46 -9.22 19.47 12.11
N GLN A 47 -8.08 18.79 11.90
CA GLN A 47 -6.87 18.96 12.70
C GLN A 47 -5.90 19.80 11.87
N LEU A 48 -5.82 21.10 12.15
CA LEU A 48 -5.04 22.05 11.34
C LEU A 48 -3.52 21.85 11.52
N GLU A 49 -3.12 21.23 12.62
CA GLU A 49 -1.75 20.85 12.97
C GLU A 49 -1.16 19.85 11.98
N ASP A 50 -2.00 19.03 11.35
CA ASP A 50 -1.60 17.98 10.41
C ASP A 50 -1.65 18.45 8.95
N PHE A 51 -1.99 19.72 8.69
CA PHE A 51 -2.14 20.23 7.33
C PHE A 51 -0.78 20.53 6.69
N ASP A 52 -0.61 20.06 5.46
CA ASP A 52 0.45 20.53 4.57
C ASP A 52 0.02 21.78 3.76
N GLU A 53 0.93 22.33 2.95
CA GLU A 53 0.68 23.49 2.09
C GLU A 53 -0.61 23.30 1.24
N ASP A 54 -0.77 22.14 0.60
CA ASP A 54 -1.91 21.85 -0.28
C ASP A 54 -3.23 21.75 0.51
N ASP A 55 -3.16 21.27 1.74
CA ASP A 55 -4.32 21.17 2.64
C ASP A 55 -4.84 22.53 3.09
N PHE A 56 -3.93 23.44 3.44
CA PHE A 56 -4.29 24.83 3.71
C PHE A 56 -4.88 25.49 2.48
N LEU A 57 -4.24 25.34 1.31
CA LEU A 57 -4.76 25.91 0.07
C LEU A 57 -6.18 25.40 -0.25
N TYR A 58 -6.43 24.11 -0.06
CA TYR A 58 -7.75 23.52 -0.30
C TYR A 58 -8.80 24.02 0.70
N PHE A 59 -8.47 24.03 1.99
CA PHE A 59 -9.35 24.55 3.04
C PHE A 59 -9.72 26.03 2.80
N TYR A 60 -8.72 26.83 2.43
CA TYR A 60 -8.92 28.24 2.15
C TYR A 60 -9.71 28.49 0.86
N ASP A 61 -9.48 27.71 -0.20
CA ASP A 61 -10.30 27.77 -1.41
C ASP A 61 -11.78 27.49 -1.09
N GLU A 62 -12.09 26.52 -0.22
CA GLU A 62 -13.47 26.25 0.20
C GLU A 62 -14.10 27.44 0.94
N LEU A 63 -13.36 28.05 1.89
CA LEU A 63 -13.81 29.23 2.62
C LEU A 63 -14.06 30.44 1.69
N ILE A 64 -13.20 30.62 0.70
CA ILE A 64 -13.31 31.68 -0.30
C ILE A 64 -14.52 31.44 -1.20
N GLU A 65 -14.73 30.21 -1.67
CA GLU A 65 -15.84 29.86 -2.57
C GLU A 65 -17.24 30.02 -1.95
N LEU A 66 -17.35 30.01 -0.61
CA LEU A 66 -18.58 30.38 0.10
C LEU A 66 -18.97 31.87 -0.05
N GLY A 67 -18.08 32.70 -0.60
CA GLY A 67 -18.36 34.09 -0.93
C GLY A 67 -19.30 34.24 -2.13
N ARG A 68 -20.44 34.93 -1.94
CA ARG A 68 -21.46 35.15 -2.99
C ARG A 68 -21.02 36.06 -4.14
N THR A 69 -20.01 36.90 -3.93
CA THR A 69 -19.53 37.87 -4.93
C THR A 69 -18.01 37.89 -4.95
N GLU A 70 -17.40 38.23 -6.09
CA GLU A 70 -15.94 38.29 -6.24
C GLU A 70 -15.29 39.26 -5.23
N LYS A 71 -15.96 40.38 -4.94
CA LYS A 71 -15.55 41.32 -3.89
C LYS A 71 -15.53 40.67 -2.51
N ALA A 72 -16.52 39.84 -2.18
CA ALA A 72 -16.58 39.11 -0.92
C ALA A 72 -15.53 37.98 -0.87
N LYS A 73 -15.27 37.30 -1.99
CA LYS A 73 -14.21 36.27 -2.11
C LYS A 73 -12.83 36.87 -1.82
N ASN A 74 -12.47 37.97 -2.49
CA ASN A 74 -11.19 38.65 -2.29
C ASN A 74 -11.02 39.21 -0.86
N ALA A 75 -12.10 39.77 -0.30
CA ALA A 75 -12.10 40.21 1.09
C ALA A 75 -11.93 39.04 2.09
N THR A 76 -12.48 37.87 1.77
CA THR A 76 -12.32 36.67 2.61
C THR A 76 -10.89 36.14 2.51
N ALA A 77 -10.33 36.06 1.29
CA ALA A 77 -8.94 35.66 1.06
C ALA A 77 -7.95 36.54 1.83
N SER A 78 -8.18 37.86 1.87
CA SER A 78 -7.33 38.79 2.64
C SER A 78 -7.36 38.49 4.16
N LEU A 79 -8.53 38.18 4.72
CA LEU A 79 -8.64 37.82 6.14
C LEU A 79 -7.99 36.46 6.42
N ILE A 80 -8.10 35.51 5.49
CA ILE A 80 -7.44 34.20 5.61
C ILE A 80 -5.92 34.37 5.63
N ASP A 81 -5.34 35.19 4.76
CA ASP A 81 -3.89 35.45 4.77
C ASP A 81 -3.42 35.98 6.13
N GLU A 82 -4.21 36.83 6.75
CA GLU A 82 -3.91 37.36 8.09
C GLU A 82 -4.04 36.31 9.20
N ILE A 83 -5.06 35.43 9.13
CA ILE A 83 -5.23 34.31 10.08
C ILE A 83 -4.10 33.29 9.91
N HIS A 84 -3.73 32.94 8.68
CA HIS A 84 -2.63 32.01 8.42
C HIS A 84 -1.31 32.58 8.91
N SER A 85 -1.06 33.87 8.68
CA SER A 85 0.12 34.55 9.23
C SER A 85 0.17 34.47 10.75
N TYR A 86 -0.99 34.59 11.43
CA TYR A 86 -1.09 34.41 12.88
C TYR A 86 -0.74 32.97 13.29
N LEU A 87 -1.29 31.96 12.59
CA LEU A 87 -1.00 30.53 12.80
C LEU A 87 0.49 30.21 12.64
N VAL A 88 1.12 30.69 11.57
CA VAL A 88 2.57 30.51 11.32
C VAL A 88 3.39 31.11 12.47
N THR A 89 3.00 32.30 12.94
CA THR A 89 3.76 33.02 13.97
C THR A 89 3.62 32.42 15.37
N HIS A 90 2.45 31.84 15.70
CA HIS A 90 2.12 31.46 17.08
C HIS A 90 1.92 29.95 17.30
N HIS A 91 1.80 29.16 16.23
CA HIS A 91 1.37 27.75 16.31
C HIS A 91 2.20 26.80 15.42
N ASP A 92 3.40 27.20 14.99
CA ASP A 92 4.36 26.38 14.21
C ASP A 92 3.74 25.74 12.94
N ILE A 93 2.87 26.49 12.27
CA ILE A 93 2.26 26.09 11.01
C ILE A 93 3.16 26.48 9.83
N GLU A 94 3.23 25.63 8.80
CA GLU A 94 4.02 25.89 7.61
C GLU A 94 3.50 27.14 6.85
N PRO A 95 4.38 28.08 6.45
CA PRO A 95 3.97 29.26 5.71
C PRO A 95 3.48 28.90 4.31
N ILE A 96 2.34 29.44 3.91
CA ILE A 96 1.84 29.36 2.53
C ILE A 96 1.95 30.71 1.82
N ALA A 97 1.93 30.67 0.49
CA ALA A 97 1.92 31.89 -0.29
C ALA A 97 0.56 32.60 -0.21
N ALA A 98 0.58 33.94 -0.18
CA ALA A 98 -0.63 34.75 0.02
C ALA A 98 -1.69 34.56 -1.07
N LEU A 99 -2.93 34.35 -0.64
CA LEU A 99 -4.11 34.09 -1.46
C LEU A 99 -4.67 35.38 -2.08
N SER A 100 -4.55 36.52 -1.38
CA SER A 100 -5.17 37.82 -1.75
C SER A 100 -4.43 38.59 -2.84
N SER A 101 -3.36 38.05 -3.42
CA SER A 101 -2.54 38.76 -4.40
C SER A 101 -3.21 38.89 -5.78
N LYS A 102 -2.93 40.01 -6.48
CA LYS A 102 -3.31 40.21 -7.90
C LYS A 102 -2.64 39.20 -8.85
N VAL A 103 -1.59 38.52 -8.38
CA VAL A 103 -0.80 37.53 -9.12
C VAL A 103 -0.75 36.29 -8.26
N ARG A 104 -1.77 35.42 -8.40
CA ARG A 104 -1.83 34.16 -7.65
C ARG A 104 -0.50 33.42 -7.84
N PRO A 105 0.24 33.11 -6.76
CA PRO A 105 1.47 32.34 -6.85
C PRO A 105 1.15 31.05 -7.61
N HIS A 106 1.99 30.72 -8.60
CA HIS A 106 1.83 29.53 -9.41
C HIS A 106 1.79 28.33 -8.45
N ARG A 107 0.61 27.71 -8.27
CA ARG A 107 0.49 26.46 -7.50
C ARG A 107 1.58 25.51 -8.01
N LYS A 108 2.16 24.69 -7.13
CA LYS A 108 3.07 23.60 -7.55
C LYS A 108 2.25 22.62 -8.41
N THR A 109 2.10 22.95 -9.68
CA THR A 109 1.37 22.15 -10.66
C THR A 109 2.31 21.06 -11.14
N GLY A 110 1.88 19.82 -10.96
CA GLY A 110 2.58 18.66 -11.48
C GLY A 110 1.61 17.64 -12.04
N TYR A 111 2.10 16.89 -13.00
CA TYR A 111 1.40 15.83 -13.68
C TYR A 111 2.32 14.62 -13.74
N ILE A 112 1.78 13.45 -13.41
CA ILE A 112 2.46 12.16 -13.43
C ILE A 112 1.80 11.35 -14.55
N SER A 113 2.51 11.23 -15.68
CA SER A 113 2.05 10.44 -16.82
C SER A 113 1.92 8.96 -16.46
N GLU A 114 1.18 8.22 -17.28
CA GLU A 114 1.04 6.77 -17.10
C GLU A 114 2.39 6.05 -17.05
N THR A 115 3.31 6.43 -17.94
CA THR A 115 4.67 5.86 -17.98
C THR A 115 5.47 6.13 -16.70
N MET A 116 5.36 7.33 -16.14
CA MET A 116 5.99 7.67 -14.85
C MET A 116 5.34 6.87 -13.73
N PHE A 117 4.01 6.77 -13.73
CA PHE A 117 3.24 6.05 -12.72
C PHE A 117 3.61 4.56 -12.66
N GLN A 118 3.68 3.88 -13.81
CA GLN A 118 4.11 2.48 -13.89
C GLN A 118 5.56 2.30 -13.39
N SER A 119 6.44 3.26 -13.68
CA SER A 119 7.82 3.23 -13.17
C SER A 119 7.88 3.37 -11.64
N ILE A 120 7.04 4.23 -11.07
CA ILE A 120 6.92 4.40 -9.61
C ILE A 120 6.42 3.10 -8.97
N LEU A 121 5.40 2.44 -9.54
CA LEU A 121 4.92 1.14 -9.05
C LEU A 121 6.04 0.09 -9.06
N ASN A 122 6.81 -0.01 -10.14
CA ASN A 122 7.92 -0.96 -10.23
C ASN A 122 9.02 -0.68 -9.21
N GLN A 123 9.29 0.59 -8.88
CA GLN A 123 10.27 0.93 -7.86
C GLN A 123 9.86 0.45 -6.46
N ILE A 124 8.56 0.40 -6.15
CA ILE A 124 8.09 -0.13 -4.86
C ILE A 124 8.49 -1.60 -4.66
N ASP A 125 8.64 -2.38 -5.74
CA ASP A 125 9.11 -3.78 -5.64
C ASP A 125 10.57 -3.89 -5.15
N SER A 126 11.35 -2.82 -5.25
CA SER A 126 12.75 -2.78 -4.82
C SER A 126 12.93 -2.49 -3.32
N LEU A 127 11.86 -2.11 -2.61
CA LEU A 127 11.92 -1.84 -1.18
C LEU A 127 12.14 -3.13 -0.39
N ASP A 128 12.97 -3.08 0.65
CA ASP A 128 13.19 -4.20 1.59
C ASP A 128 11.98 -4.37 2.52
N LEU A 129 10.87 -4.82 1.96
CA LEU A 129 9.58 -5.03 2.60
C LEU A 129 9.05 -6.42 2.29
N ASN A 130 8.18 -6.95 3.16
CA ASN A 130 7.45 -8.16 2.83
C ASN A 130 6.43 -7.91 1.69
N LEU A 131 6.01 -8.98 1.02
CA LEU A 131 5.12 -8.89 -0.14
C LEU A 131 3.79 -8.19 0.17
N GLU A 132 3.23 -8.41 1.36
CA GLU A 132 1.95 -7.81 1.75
C GLU A 132 2.06 -6.29 1.90
N ALA A 133 3.18 -5.81 2.45
CA ALA A 133 3.48 -4.38 2.53
C ALA A 133 3.73 -3.78 1.13
N ILE A 134 4.47 -4.47 0.25
CA ILE A 134 4.69 -4.04 -1.15
C ILE A 134 3.35 -3.89 -1.88
N GLU A 135 2.49 -4.91 -1.82
CA GLU A 135 1.15 -4.88 -2.45
C GLU A 135 0.28 -3.78 -1.85
N SER A 136 0.36 -3.53 -0.54
CA SER A 136 -0.36 -2.43 0.14
C SER A 136 0.10 -1.05 -0.36
N LEU A 137 1.40 -0.82 -0.49
CA LEU A 137 1.93 0.46 -0.99
C LEU A 137 1.60 0.69 -2.47
N LYS A 138 1.69 -0.35 -3.30
CA LYS A 138 1.25 -0.28 -4.70
C LYS A 138 -0.23 0.05 -4.80
N LEU A 139 -1.07 -0.63 -4.02
CA LEU A 139 -2.50 -0.35 -3.99
C LEU A 139 -2.80 1.08 -3.52
N ALA A 140 -2.05 1.61 -2.55
CA ALA A 140 -2.19 3.00 -2.13
C ALA A 140 -1.90 4.00 -3.27
N LEU A 141 -0.82 3.78 -4.03
CA LEU A 141 -0.50 4.60 -5.21
C LEU A 141 -1.57 4.50 -6.30
N ILE A 142 -2.07 3.30 -6.58
CA ILE A 142 -3.15 3.03 -7.53
C ILE A 142 -4.43 3.77 -7.12
N LEU A 143 -4.86 3.66 -5.86
CA LEU A 143 -6.05 4.36 -5.39
C LEU A 143 -5.91 5.89 -5.47
N ALA A 144 -4.72 6.44 -5.27
CA ALA A 144 -4.47 7.87 -5.45
C ALA A 144 -4.55 8.29 -6.93
N HIS A 145 -3.95 7.53 -7.84
CA HIS A 145 -3.82 7.85 -9.28
C HIS A 145 -5.04 7.47 -10.13
N ARG A 146 -5.79 6.44 -9.73
CA ARG A 146 -6.97 5.92 -10.47
C ARG A 146 -8.30 6.33 -9.86
N CYS A 147 -8.33 6.75 -8.60
CA CYS A 147 -9.59 7.03 -7.90
C CYS A 147 -9.64 8.40 -7.23
N SER A 148 -8.69 9.29 -7.55
CA SER A 148 -8.60 10.63 -6.95
C SER A 148 -8.49 10.63 -5.43
N LEU A 149 -8.05 9.56 -4.76
CA LEU A 149 -8.06 9.54 -3.30
C LEU A 149 -6.88 10.31 -2.71
N ARG A 150 -7.13 11.02 -1.61
CA ARG A 150 -6.06 11.61 -0.80
C ARG A 150 -5.38 10.52 0.04
N VAL A 151 -4.09 10.66 0.34
CA VAL A 151 -3.37 9.67 1.16
C VAL A 151 -4.02 9.45 2.53
N GLY A 152 -4.50 10.52 3.17
CA GLY A 152 -5.25 10.42 4.42
C GLY A 152 -6.59 9.69 4.28
N GLU A 153 -7.24 9.73 3.11
CA GLU A 153 -8.42 8.92 2.82
C GLU A 153 -8.04 7.45 2.63
N ILE A 154 -6.93 7.18 1.94
CA ILE A 154 -6.43 5.83 1.65
C ILE A 154 -6.00 5.10 2.92
N ALA A 155 -5.21 5.76 3.78
CA ALA A 155 -4.66 5.17 5.00
C ALA A 155 -5.75 4.65 5.95
N LYS A 156 -6.92 5.29 5.94
CA LYS A 156 -8.04 4.98 6.83
C LYS A 156 -9.12 4.10 6.21
N ILE A 157 -8.99 3.64 4.96
CA ILE A 157 -10.00 2.76 4.34
C ILE A 157 -10.14 1.51 5.20
N ARG A 158 -11.34 1.27 5.75
CA ARG A 158 -11.62 0.04 6.48
C ARG A 158 -12.15 -1.01 5.53
N ILE A 159 -11.94 -2.28 5.88
CA ILE A 159 -12.49 -3.41 5.11
C ILE A 159 -14.02 -3.31 4.99
N LYS A 160 -14.70 -2.86 6.05
CA LYS A 160 -16.15 -2.67 6.06
C LYS A 160 -16.68 -1.47 5.25
N ASP A 161 -15.80 -0.57 4.79
CA ASP A 161 -16.19 0.56 3.94
C ASP A 161 -16.19 0.17 2.44
N ILE A 162 -15.87 -1.08 2.13
CA ILE A 162 -15.87 -1.67 0.78
C ILE A 162 -17.12 -2.55 0.62
N PHE A 163 -17.91 -2.28 -0.41
CA PHE A 163 -19.17 -2.96 -0.67
C PHE A 163 -19.12 -3.74 -1.98
N ALA A 164 -19.58 -4.98 -1.95
CA ALA A 164 -19.59 -5.91 -3.10
C ALA A 164 -18.23 -6.02 -3.82
N VAL A 165 -17.13 -5.73 -3.12
CA VAL A 165 -15.76 -5.65 -3.68
C VAL A 165 -15.70 -4.76 -4.93
N SER A 166 -16.62 -3.80 -5.06
CA SER A 166 -16.79 -2.98 -6.27
C SER A 166 -16.91 -1.50 -5.94
N TYR A 167 -17.45 -1.18 -4.76
CA TYR A 167 -17.66 0.20 -4.31
C TYR A 167 -16.83 0.47 -3.06
N LEU A 168 -16.31 1.69 -2.96
CA LEU A 168 -15.62 2.19 -1.78
C LEU A 168 -16.32 3.46 -1.28
N ASP A 169 -16.77 3.44 -0.03
CA ASP A 169 -17.34 4.61 0.62
C ASP A 169 -16.28 5.40 1.38
N ILE A 170 -16.03 6.63 0.95
CA ILE A 170 -15.13 7.56 1.62
C ILE A 170 -15.89 8.27 2.73
N ARG A 171 -15.57 7.94 3.98
CA ARG A 171 -16.25 8.46 5.17
C ARG A 171 -15.30 8.67 6.35
N ASN A 172 -15.72 9.51 7.29
CA ASN A 172 -15.04 9.68 8.58
C ASN A 172 -15.08 8.36 9.36
N ASN A 173 -13.99 8.05 10.06
CA ASN A 173 -13.91 6.89 10.92
C ASN A 173 -12.87 7.07 12.04
N LYS A 174 -12.70 6.04 12.89
CA LYS A 174 -11.78 6.07 14.04
C LYS A 174 -10.30 6.31 13.68
N TYR A 175 -9.90 6.15 12.42
CA TYR A 175 -8.54 6.40 11.94
C TYR A 175 -8.39 7.75 11.26
N GLY A 176 -9.45 8.56 11.19
CA GLY A 176 -9.36 9.94 10.72
C GLY A 176 -10.66 10.49 10.13
N ASN A 177 -10.75 11.82 10.16
CA ASN A 177 -11.83 12.56 9.53
C ASN A 177 -11.49 12.91 8.07
N ASN A 178 -12.51 13.08 7.26
CA ASN A 178 -12.36 13.65 5.93
C ASN A 178 -12.09 15.14 6.11
N LYS A 179 -11.28 15.70 5.21
CA LYS A 179 -10.93 17.12 5.28
C LYS A 179 -12.18 17.99 5.18
N THR A 180 -13.16 17.66 4.34
CA THR A 180 -14.35 18.49 4.14
C THR A 180 -15.63 17.66 4.08
N SER A 181 -16.78 18.29 4.29
CA SER A 181 -18.09 17.62 4.16
C SER A 181 -18.32 17.10 2.74
N SER A 182 -17.80 17.80 1.72
CA SER A 182 -17.88 17.39 0.31
C SER A 182 -16.99 16.19 -0.06
N ALA A 183 -16.14 15.73 0.86
CA ALA A 183 -15.33 14.54 0.64
C ALA A 183 -16.10 13.23 0.84
N LEU A 184 -17.30 13.27 1.46
CA LEU A 184 -18.20 12.12 1.55
C LEU A 184 -18.68 11.72 0.16
N ARG A 185 -18.16 10.59 -0.35
CA ARG A 185 -18.46 10.11 -1.70
C ARG A 185 -18.29 8.60 -1.81
N ARG A 186 -18.89 8.03 -2.86
CA ARG A 186 -18.72 6.62 -3.25
C ARG A 186 -17.90 6.55 -4.52
N ILE A 187 -16.89 5.69 -4.51
CA ILE A 187 -16.01 5.43 -5.66
C ILE A 187 -16.34 4.05 -6.23
N LEU A 188 -16.51 3.98 -7.55
CA LEU A 188 -16.74 2.72 -8.28
C LEU A 188 -15.40 2.11 -8.70
N LEU A 189 -14.79 1.33 -7.82
CA LEU A 189 -13.47 0.71 -8.03
C LEU A 189 -13.46 -0.24 -9.23
N SER A 190 -14.53 -1.01 -9.43
CA SER A 190 -14.62 -1.99 -10.51
C SER A 190 -14.62 -1.39 -11.92
N LYS A 191 -14.85 -0.07 -12.05
CA LYS A 191 -14.76 0.66 -13.32
C LYS A 191 -13.50 1.52 -13.42
N LEU A 192 -13.11 2.18 -12.33
CA LEU A 192 -11.98 3.10 -12.35
C LEU A 192 -10.61 2.40 -12.30
N LEU A 193 -10.53 1.20 -11.72
CA LEU A 193 -9.29 0.43 -11.74
C LEU A 193 -9.15 -0.30 -13.08
N THR A 194 -7.93 -0.32 -13.64
CA THR A 194 -7.64 -1.23 -14.76
C THR A 194 -7.82 -2.68 -14.30
N LYS A 195 -7.88 -3.61 -15.25
CA LYS A 195 -8.03 -5.04 -14.93
C LYS A 195 -6.95 -5.52 -13.96
N GLU A 196 -5.69 -5.18 -14.21
CA GLU A 196 -4.55 -5.56 -13.38
C GLU A 196 -4.60 -4.92 -11.98
N ASP A 197 -4.96 -3.64 -11.93
CA ASP A 197 -5.12 -2.87 -10.68
C ASP A 197 -6.25 -3.44 -9.81
N TYR A 198 -7.36 -3.83 -10.45
CA TYR A 198 -8.52 -4.42 -9.78
C TYR A 198 -8.22 -5.82 -9.23
N GLU A 199 -7.43 -6.64 -9.94
CA GLU A 199 -6.97 -7.92 -9.40
C GLU A 199 -6.07 -7.74 -8.18
N LEU A 200 -5.16 -6.76 -8.20
CA LEU A 200 -4.36 -6.43 -7.00
C LEU A 200 -5.25 -6.00 -5.84
N PHE A 201 -6.22 -5.13 -6.09
CA PHE A 201 -7.19 -4.71 -5.06
C PHE A 201 -7.93 -5.91 -4.45
N LYS A 202 -8.50 -6.80 -5.27
CA LYS A 202 -9.21 -8.00 -4.80
C LYS A 202 -8.30 -8.91 -3.95
N ARG A 203 -7.05 -9.10 -4.37
CA ARG A 203 -6.06 -9.88 -3.62
C ARG A 203 -5.80 -9.29 -2.24
N VAL A 204 -5.47 -8.00 -2.18
CA VAL A 204 -5.17 -7.31 -0.91
C VAL A 204 -6.40 -7.33 -0.01
N TYR A 205 -7.59 -7.04 -0.56
CA TYR A 205 -8.85 -7.11 0.18
C TYR A 205 -9.09 -8.50 0.79
N ALA A 206 -8.97 -9.58 0.01
CA ALA A 206 -9.18 -10.95 0.49
C ALA A 206 -8.17 -11.35 1.58
N LYS A 207 -6.90 -10.94 1.44
CA LYS A 207 -5.87 -11.15 2.47
C LYS A 207 -6.18 -10.43 3.77
N ARG A 208 -6.69 -9.20 3.70
CA ARG A 208 -7.06 -8.42 4.89
C ARG A 208 -8.31 -8.96 5.58
N VAL A 209 -9.34 -9.32 4.82
CA VAL A 209 -10.54 -9.98 5.37
C VAL A 209 -10.16 -11.26 6.13
N SER A 210 -9.33 -12.10 5.53
CA SER A 210 -8.93 -13.39 6.11
C SER A 210 -7.96 -13.31 7.30
N SER A 211 -7.26 -12.18 7.45
CA SER A 211 -6.38 -11.90 8.59
C SER A 211 -7.08 -11.04 9.66
N GLU A 212 -8.38 -10.81 9.54
CA GLU A 212 -9.17 -9.94 10.43
C GLU A 212 -8.58 -8.51 10.51
N GLY A 213 -7.99 -8.05 9.40
CA GLY A 213 -7.40 -6.74 9.28
C GLY A 213 -8.44 -5.61 9.35
N GLU A 214 -8.15 -4.56 10.12
CA GLU A 214 -9.10 -3.46 10.28
C GLU A 214 -9.13 -2.51 9.06
N THR A 215 -7.95 -2.11 8.57
CA THR A 215 -7.76 -1.26 7.38
C THR A 215 -7.33 -2.05 6.14
N LEU A 216 -7.63 -1.54 4.95
CA LEU A 216 -7.22 -2.12 3.67
C LEU A 216 -5.71 -2.02 3.46
N ILE A 217 -5.14 -0.84 3.70
CA ILE A 217 -3.70 -0.60 3.58
C ILE A 217 -3.06 -0.82 4.95
N ALA A 218 -2.03 -1.66 4.99
CA ALA A 218 -1.37 -2.06 6.23
C ALA A 218 0.15 -2.16 6.09
N THR A 219 0.82 -1.89 7.20
CA THR A 219 2.27 -2.04 7.36
C THR A 219 2.69 -3.51 7.29
N GLN A 220 4.00 -3.75 7.27
CA GLN A 220 4.59 -5.10 7.34
C GLN A 220 4.12 -5.90 8.56
N ALA A 221 3.81 -5.21 9.66
CA ALA A 221 3.29 -5.79 10.89
C ALA A 221 1.76 -6.04 10.85
N GLY A 222 1.09 -5.75 9.74
CA GLY A 222 -0.36 -5.87 9.57
C GLY A 222 -1.17 -4.74 10.21
N LEU A 223 -0.49 -3.72 10.76
CA LEU A 223 -1.10 -2.57 11.43
C LEU A 223 -1.46 -1.45 10.43
N PRO A 224 -2.49 -0.63 10.72
CA PRO A 224 -2.80 0.56 9.93
C PRO A 224 -1.60 1.51 9.79
N TYR A 225 -1.48 2.16 8.63
CA TYR A 225 -0.50 3.25 8.46
C TYR A 225 -1.00 4.53 9.10
N GLN A 226 -0.09 5.31 9.67
CA GLN A 226 -0.33 6.72 9.92
C GLN A 226 -0.30 7.49 8.58
N PRO A 227 -1.25 8.41 8.33
CA PRO A 227 -1.32 9.17 7.07
C PRO A 227 -0.01 9.86 6.68
N ASN A 228 0.66 10.49 7.64
CA ASN A 228 1.89 11.26 7.40
C ASN A 228 3.06 10.35 7.01
N ASP A 229 3.21 9.20 7.68
CA ASP A 229 4.23 8.20 7.34
C ASP A 229 4.01 7.62 5.95
N LEU A 230 2.76 7.28 5.62
CA LEU A 230 2.42 6.78 4.29
C LEU A 230 2.69 7.84 3.22
N SER A 231 2.29 9.09 3.47
CA SER A 231 2.49 10.20 2.53
C SER A 231 3.97 10.45 2.26
N ARG A 232 4.79 10.45 3.32
CA ARG A 232 6.23 10.62 3.24
C ARG A 232 6.88 9.49 2.45
N LEU A 233 6.60 8.23 2.79
CA LEU A 233 7.15 7.05 2.12
C LEU A 233 6.83 7.03 0.63
N LEU A 234 5.57 7.29 0.27
CA LEU A 234 5.13 7.32 -1.13
C LEU A 234 5.73 8.52 -1.88
N SER A 235 5.81 9.70 -1.25
CA SER A 235 6.42 10.88 -1.85
C SER A 235 7.92 10.71 -2.08
N GLU A 236 8.64 10.08 -1.16
CA GLU A 236 10.06 9.72 -1.33
C GLU A 236 10.24 8.78 -2.53
N ALA A 237 9.39 7.77 -2.68
CA ALA A 237 9.41 6.87 -3.84
C ALA A 237 9.15 7.61 -5.16
N ILE A 238 8.16 8.50 -5.20
CA ILE A 238 7.86 9.33 -6.39
C ILE A 238 9.06 10.19 -6.77
N LYS A 239 9.67 10.88 -5.79
CA LYS A 239 10.83 11.76 -6.01
C LYS A 239 12.05 10.97 -6.48
N ALA A 240 12.31 9.81 -5.87
CA ALA A 240 13.42 8.95 -6.23
C ALA A 240 13.27 8.34 -7.64
N CYS A 241 12.04 8.01 -8.05
CA CYS A 241 11.75 7.46 -9.38
C CYS A 241 11.94 8.50 -10.48
N THR A 242 11.35 9.67 -10.25
CA THR A 242 11.21 10.72 -11.26
C THR A 242 12.41 11.66 -11.31
N GLY A 243 13.18 11.76 -10.22
CA GLY A 243 14.21 12.78 -10.03
C GLY A 243 13.64 14.19 -9.87
N LEU A 244 12.33 14.34 -9.69
CA LEU A 244 11.64 15.62 -9.60
C LEU A 244 11.21 15.88 -8.15
N SER A 245 11.98 16.70 -7.44
CA SER A 245 11.79 16.98 -6.00
C SER A 245 10.46 17.65 -5.65
N TYR A 246 9.84 18.31 -6.62
CA TYR A 246 8.55 19.00 -6.45
C TYR A 246 7.34 18.07 -6.53
N LEU A 247 7.50 16.83 -7.03
CA LEU A 247 6.41 15.86 -7.09
C LEU A 247 6.16 15.20 -5.73
N SER A 248 4.90 14.85 -5.48
CA SER A 248 4.37 14.28 -4.23
C SER A 248 3.16 13.41 -4.53
N THR A 249 2.61 12.77 -3.50
CA THR A 249 1.39 11.96 -3.60
C THR A 249 0.16 12.76 -4.07
N HIS A 250 0.06 14.06 -3.74
CA HIS A 250 -1.03 14.92 -4.23
C HIS A 250 -1.07 14.98 -5.76
N HIS A 251 0.08 14.97 -6.42
CA HIS A 251 0.16 15.02 -7.88
C HIS A 251 -0.45 13.79 -8.57
N LEU A 252 -0.55 12.64 -7.88
CA LEU A 252 -1.27 11.47 -8.40
C LEU A 252 -2.75 11.80 -8.58
N ARG A 253 -3.33 12.53 -7.63
CA ARG A 253 -4.72 13.00 -7.67
C ARG A 253 -4.94 14.04 -8.78
N HIS A 254 -4.01 14.98 -8.96
CA HIS A 254 -4.05 15.91 -10.11
C HIS A 254 -4.05 15.15 -11.44
N SER A 255 -3.20 14.12 -11.53
CA SER A 255 -3.08 13.29 -12.73
C SER A 255 -4.37 12.54 -13.03
N PHE A 256 -5.03 11.97 -12.01
CA PHE A 256 -6.36 11.38 -12.17
C PHE A 256 -7.37 12.38 -12.75
N ILE A 257 -7.52 13.55 -12.11
CA ILE A 257 -8.54 14.54 -12.48
C ILE A 257 -8.29 15.06 -13.89
N THR A 258 -7.03 15.34 -14.22
CA THR A 258 -6.61 15.74 -15.57
C THR A 258 -6.91 14.64 -16.59
N ASN A 259 -6.55 13.37 -16.31
CA ASN A 259 -6.77 12.26 -17.23
C ASN A 259 -8.26 11.94 -17.43
N PHE A 260 -9.07 12.02 -16.37
CA PHE A 260 -10.51 11.81 -16.48
C PHE A 260 -11.17 12.90 -17.34
N GLN A 261 -10.81 14.18 -17.11
CA GLN A 261 -11.28 15.27 -17.94
C GLN A 261 -10.82 15.13 -19.40
N LEU A 262 -9.57 14.73 -19.61
CA LEU A 262 -9.03 14.45 -20.94
C LEU A 262 -9.78 13.30 -21.63
N MET A 263 -10.09 12.24 -20.89
CA MET A 263 -10.89 11.12 -21.39
C MET A 263 -12.28 11.57 -21.82
N SER A 264 -12.95 12.39 -21.02
CA SER A 264 -14.24 13.01 -21.36
C SER A 264 -14.15 13.84 -22.64
N PHE A 265 -13.09 14.63 -22.81
CA PHE A 265 -12.83 15.41 -24.01
C PHE A 265 -12.59 14.52 -25.24
N ILE A 266 -11.65 13.57 -25.15
CA ILE A 266 -11.19 12.71 -26.26
C ILE A 266 -12.34 11.88 -26.83
N TYR A 267 -13.20 11.34 -25.97
CA TYR A 267 -14.30 10.46 -26.37
C TYR A 267 -15.66 11.17 -26.49
N ASP A 268 -15.69 12.50 -26.47
CA ASP A 268 -16.89 13.25 -26.82
C ASP A 268 -17.15 13.15 -28.34
N GLU A 269 -18.35 12.73 -28.73
CA GLU A 269 -18.73 12.50 -30.13
C GLU A 269 -18.82 13.81 -30.92
N ASP A 270 -19.02 14.93 -30.24
CA ASP A 270 -19.07 16.26 -30.86
C ASP A 270 -17.68 16.76 -31.32
N ASN A 271 -16.60 16.12 -30.86
CA ASN A 271 -15.23 16.54 -31.15
C ASN A 271 -14.64 15.78 -32.35
N GLY A 272 -14.15 16.52 -33.36
CA GLY A 272 -13.43 15.97 -34.51
C GLY A 272 -11.93 16.33 -34.49
N TYR A 273 -11.06 15.36 -34.78
CA TYR A 273 -9.60 15.51 -34.66
C TYR A 273 -8.79 15.32 -35.95
N ASN A 274 -9.42 14.95 -37.08
CA ASN A 274 -8.81 14.77 -38.41
C ASN A 274 -7.38 14.19 -38.41
N ASP A 275 -7.15 13.09 -37.68
CA ASP A 275 -5.85 12.40 -37.53
C ASP A 275 -4.67 13.28 -37.09
N HIS A 276 -4.94 14.38 -36.38
CA HIS A 276 -3.89 15.27 -35.89
C HIS A 276 -2.98 14.55 -34.88
N ILE A 277 -1.66 14.64 -35.04
CA ILE A 277 -0.67 13.90 -34.22
C ILE A 277 -0.84 14.13 -32.70
N CYS A 278 -1.31 15.32 -32.30
CA CYS A 278 -1.57 15.62 -30.88
C CYS A 278 -2.69 14.75 -30.30
N TYR A 279 -3.68 14.36 -31.10
CA TYR A 279 -4.75 13.47 -30.65
C TYR A 279 -4.19 12.12 -30.22
N SER A 280 -3.36 11.48 -31.05
CA SER A 280 -2.72 10.20 -30.71
C SER A 280 -1.84 10.30 -29.46
N TRP A 281 -1.13 11.41 -29.30
CA TRP A 281 -0.33 11.67 -28.09
C TRP A 281 -1.20 11.81 -26.84
N LEU A 282 -2.28 12.61 -26.89
CA LEU A 282 -3.22 12.77 -25.78
C LEU A 282 -3.90 11.44 -25.42
N GLN A 283 -4.31 10.66 -26.42
CA GLN A 283 -4.90 9.35 -26.23
C GLN A 283 -3.94 8.41 -25.49
N SER A 284 -2.63 8.48 -25.76
CA SER A 284 -1.61 7.65 -25.08
C SER A 284 -1.43 7.96 -23.58
N LEU A 285 -1.98 9.08 -23.09
CA LEU A 285 -1.97 9.42 -21.66
C LEU A 285 -3.10 8.72 -20.88
N ILE A 286 -4.09 8.17 -21.57
CA ILE A 286 -5.24 7.48 -20.98
C ILE A 286 -4.89 5.98 -20.87
N PRO A 287 -5.03 5.37 -19.68
CA PRO A 287 -4.61 3.99 -19.42
C PRO A 287 -5.65 2.93 -19.83
N TYR A 288 -6.80 3.36 -20.37
CA TYR A 288 -7.95 2.50 -20.67
C TYR A 288 -8.05 2.28 -22.18
N THR A 289 -8.64 1.15 -22.59
CA THR A 289 -9.06 1.00 -23.99
C THR A 289 -10.19 1.97 -24.32
N GLN A 290 -10.47 2.14 -25.60
CA GLN A 290 -11.56 3.00 -26.06
C GLN A 290 -12.93 2.54 -25.54
N GLU A 291 -13.15 1.23 -25.50
CA GLU A 291 -14.38 0.62 -24.98
C GLU A 291 -14.51 0.84 -23.48
N GLU A 292 -13.44 0.59 -22.71
CA GLU A 292 -13.39 0.81 -21.26
C GLU A 292 -13.63 2.28 -20.91
N ALA A 293 -12.94 3.20 -21.60
CA ALA A 293 -13.08 4.63 -21.36
C ALA A 293 -14.52 5.11 -21.59
N ARG A 294 -15.16 4.69 -22.69
CA ARG A 294 -16.57 5.02 -22.96
C ARG A 294 -17.50 4.44 -21.92
N GLU A 295 -17.27 3.22 -21.46
CA GLU A 295 -18.08 2.59 -20.42
C GLU A 295 -17.95 3.34 -19.08
N ILE A 296 -16.73 3.78 -18.72
CA ILE A 296 -16.49 4.58 -17.52
C ILE A 296 -17.26 5.91 -17.61
N LEU A 297 -17.15 6.61 -18.74
CA LEU A 297 -17.83 7.89 -18.96
C LEU A 297 -19.34 7.73 -18.91
N THR A 298 -19.93 6.75 -19.60
CA THR A 298 -21.38 6.53 -19.58
C THR A 298 -21.93 6.12 -18.21
N THR A 299 -21.10 5.49 -17.38
CA THR A 299 -21.46 5.10 -16.01
C THR A 299 -21.45 6.30 -15.04
N ILE A 300 -20.50 7.23 -15.22
CA ILE A 300 -20.23 8.30 -14.25
C ILE A 300 -20.81 9.64 -14.69
N GLU A 301 -20.67 9.98 -15.96
CA GLU A 301 -21.11 11.24 -16.52
C GLU A 301 -22.58 11.21 -16.91
N SER A 302 -23.13 12.40 -17.12
CA SER A 302 -24.45 12.59 -17.71
C SER A 302 -24.28 13.16 -19.11
N PRO A 303 -25.21 12.87 -20.05
CA PRO A 303 -25.18 13.48 -21.38
C PRO A 303 -25.26 15.01 -21.34
N LEU A 304 -25.73 15.61 -20.25
CA LEU A 304 -25.78 17.06 -20.08
C LEU A 304 -24.38 17.61 -19.72
N ALA A 305 -23.83 18.47 -20.59
CA ALA A 305 -22.47 19.02 -20.44
C ALA A 305 -22.18 19.63 -19.06
N TYR A 306 -23.09 20.45 -18.50
CA TYR A 306 -22.88 21.05 -17.17
C TYR A 306 -22.82 20.02 -16.05
N LYS A 307 -23.49 18.87 -16.21
CA LYS A 307 -23.46 17.76 -15.25
C LYS A 307 -22.16 16.95 -15.35
N LYS A 308 -21.50 16.89 -16.52
CA LYS A 308 -20.15 16.29 -16.66
C LYS A 308 -19.15 16.98 -15.74
N ILE A 309 -19.16 18.32 -15.74
CA ILE A 309 -18.28 19.15 -14.93
C ILE A 309 -18.56 18.94 -13.42
N LEU A 310 -19.83 18.82 -13.03
CA LEU A 310 -20.24 18.50 -11.66
C LEU A 310 -19.85 17.07 -11.26
N ALA A 311 -19.96 16.09 -12.16
CA ALA A 311 -19.57 14.70 -11.91
C ALA A 311 -18.08 14.59 -11.58
N LEU A 312 -17.21 15.28 -12.35
CA LEU A 312 -15.77 15.33 -12.07
C LEU A 312 -15.47 15.97 -10.71
N ALA A 313 -16.17 17.06 -10.35
CA ALA A 313 -16.04 17.67 -9.04
C ALA A 313 -16.49 16.72 -7.91
N GLY A 314 -17.57 15.97 -8.12
CA GLY A 314 -18.05 14.94 -7.20
C GLY A 314 -17.05 13.80 -7.01
N LEU A 315 -16.44 13.30 -8.09
CA LEU A 315 -15.37 12.29 -8.03
C LEU A 315 -14.16 12.78 -7.24
N ALA A 316 -13.75 14.04 -7.48
CA ALA A 316 -12.70 14.66 -6.70
C ALA A 316 -13.14 14.85 -5.22
N GLY A 317 -14.43 14.99 -4.94
CA GLY A 317 -14.89 15.41 -3.61
C GLY A 317 -14.61 16.90 -3.38
N HIS A 318 -14.82 17.72 -4.41
CA HIS A 318 -14.77 19.17 -4.34
C HIS A 318 -16.18 19.74 -4.22
N ALA A 319 -16.32 20.80 -3.43
CA ALA A 319 -17.60 21.50 -3.27
C ALA A 319 -18.04 22.23 -4.56
N SER A 320 -17.08 22.63 -5.41
CA SER A 320 -17.38 23.33 -6.67
C SER A 320 -16.51 22.84 -7.84
N PRO A 321 -17.06 22.86 -9.06
CA PRO A 321 -16.27 22.69 -10.28
C PRO A 321 -15.13 23.67 -10.45
N THR A 322 -15.28 24.90 -9.95
CA THR A 322 -14.27 25.96 -10.04
C THR A 322 -12.96 25.50 -9.41
N THR A 323 -13.01 24.87 -8.24
CA THR A 323 -11.83 24.31 -7.56
C THR A 323 -11.16 23.22 -8.40
N THR A 324 -11.96 22.36 -9.02
CA THR A 324 -11.45 21.28 -9.90
C THR A 324 -10.70 21.85 -11.10
N TYR A 325 -11.31 22.75 -11.86
CA TYR A 325 -10.74 23.26 -13.11
C TYR A 325 -9.62 24.30 -12.90
N SER A 326 -9.66 25.06 -11.81
CA SER A 326 -8.64 26.10 -11.54
C SER A 326 -7.31 25.53 -11.03
N SER A 327 -7.29 24.28 -10.56
CA SER A 327 -6.17 23.75 -9.79
C SER A 327 -5.73 22.34 -10.20
N TYR A 328 -6.65 21.51 -10.70
CA TYR A 328 -6.39 20.08 -10.93
C TYR A 328 -6.43 19.63 -12.39
N VAL A 329 -7.01 20.42 -13.29
CA VAL A 329 -7.08 20.12 -14.73
C VAL A 329 -6.00 20.90 -15.47
N HIS A 330 -5.02 20.20 -16.07
CA HIS A 330 -3.80 20.83 -16.57
C HIS A 330 -3.63 20.83 -18.11
N LEU A 331 -4.55 20.24 -18.88
CA LEU A 331 -4.39 20.03 -20.34
C LEU A 331 -5.39 20.81 -21.22
N LEU A 332 -6.12 21.76 -20.64
CA LEU A 332 -7.19 22.49 -21.36
C LEU A 332 -6.65 23.36 -22.50
N ASP A 333 -5.48 23.95 -22.33
CA ASP A 333 -4.83 24.77 -23.35
C ASP A 333 -4.51 23.96 -24.63
N ILE A 334 -4.00 22.74 -24.47
CA ILE A 334 -3.74 21.81 -25.56
C ILE A 334 -5.05 21.37 -26.22
N GLN A 335 -6.08 21.04 -25.42
CA GLN A 335 -7.40 20.65 -25.93
C GLN A 335 -8.07 21.78 -26.73
N ILE A 336 -8.06 23.00 -26.21
CA ILE A 336 -8.56 24.19 -26.91
C ILE A 336 -7.76 24.41 -28.20
N GLY A 337 -6.44 24.30 -28.14
CA GLY A 337 -5.58 24.41 -29.32
C GLY A 337 -5.94 23.39 -30.41
N LEU A 338 -6.22 22.15 -30.00
CA LEU A 338 -6.68 21.10 -30.91
C LEU A 338 -8.04 21.44 -31.54
N LEU A 339 -9.03 21.86 -30.75
CA LEU A 339 -10.33 22.27 -31.31
C LEU A 339 -10.20 23.46 -32.27
N LEU A 340 -9.45 24.49 -31.90
CA LEU A 340 -9.23 25.68 -32.73
C LEU A 340 -8.50 25.33 -34.03
N TRP A 341 -7.64 24.32 -34.02
CA TRP A 341 -6.95 23.84 -35.21
C TRP A 341 -7.91 23.25 -36.25
N HIS A 342 -8.98 22.60 -35.80
CA HIS A 342 -9.99 21.98 -36.66
C HIS A 342 -11.21 22.87 -36.93
N THR A 343 -11.34 23.99 -36.23
CA THR A 343 -12.49 24.88 -36.34
C THR A 343 -12.56 25.57 -37.70
N ASP A 344 -13.69 25.42 -38.38
CA ASP A 344 -14.03 26.28 -39.53
C ASP A 344 -14.57 27.62 -39.04
N PHE A 345 -13.72 28.64 -39.10
CA PHE A 345 -14.07 30.03 -38.77
C PHE A 345 -14.94 30.71 -39.84
N LYS A 346 -15.40 29.97 -40.87
CA LYS A 346 -16.20 30.47 -42.01
C LYS A 346 -15.54 31.65 -42.71
N LEU A 347 -14.22 31.56 -42.86
CA LEU A 347 -13.41 32.60 -43.47
C LEU A 347 -13.64 32.65 -44.98
N SER A 348 -13.51 33.85 -45.53
CA SER A 348 -13.73 34.16 -46.94
C SER A 348 -12.63 35.08 -47.45
N LYS A 349 -12.48 35.19 -48.78
CA LYS A 349 -11.45 36.04 -49.41
C LYS A 349 -11.41 37.47 -48.88
N ALA A 350 -12.55 38.02 -48.45
CA ALA A 350 -12.64 39.35 -47.83
C ALA A 350 -11.74 39.50 -46.58
N HIS A 351 -11.50 38.40 -45.85
CA HIS A 351 -10.69 38.36 -44.64
C HIS A 351 -9.18 38.25 -44.90
N SER A 352 -8.76 38.07 -46.17
CA SER A 352 -7.34 37.87 -46.53
C SER A 352 -6.44 39.03 -46.09
N ALA A 353 -6.95 40.26 -46.17
CA ALA A 353 -6.21 41.46 -45.77
C ALA A 353 -5.97 41.50 -44.24
N LEU A 354 -6.99 41.18 -43.44
CA LEU A 354 -6.91 41.11 -41.97
C LEU A 354 -5.85 40.09 -41.52
N LEU A 355 -5.86 38.92 -42.13
CA LEU A 355 -4.92 37.82 -41.84
C LEU A 355 -3.53 38.03 -42.47
N LYS A 356 -3.35 39.13 -43.22
CA LYS A 356 -2.14 39.46 -43.99
C LYS A 356 -1.72 38.30 -44.91
N LEU A 357 -2.67 37.62 -45.55
CA LEU A 357 -2.40 36.48 -46.41
C LEU A 357 -1.89 36.93 -47.79
N PRO A 358 -0.75 36.40 -48.27
CA PRO A 358 -0.30 36.68 -49.63
C PRO A 358 -1.25 36.05 -50.65
N ARG A 359 -1.35 36.64 -51.86
CA ARG A 359 -2.26 36.19 -52.94
C ARG A 359 -2.21 34.66 -53.17
N ARG A 360 -1.02 34.05 -53.10
CA ARG A 360 -0.81 32.60 -53.29
C ARG A 360 -1.51 31.73 -52.25
N GLN A 361 -1.74 32.25 -51.04
CA GLN A 361 -2.36 31.52 -49.92
C GLN A 361 -3.87 31.83 -49.77
N GLN A 362 -4.42 32.75 -50.57
CA GLN A 362 -5.86 33.08 -50.52
C GLN A 362 -6.75 31.91 -50.95
N LYS A 363 -6.22 30.94 -51.72
CA LYS A 363 -6.95 29.71 -52.10
C LYS A 363 -7.18 28.79 -50.90
N SER A 364 -6.27 28.81 -49.92
CA SER A 364 -6.34 27.99 -48.71
C SER A 364 -7.26 28.57 -47.64
N ILE A 365 -7.88 29.74 -47.86
CA ILE A 365 -8.71 30.40 -46.84
C ILE A 365 -9.98 29.62 -46.48
N HIS A 366 -10.42 28.74 -47.37
CA HIS A 366 -11.58 27.86 -47.17
C HIS A 366 -11.20 26.49 -46.58
N ASP A 367 -9.90 26.21 -46.42
CA ASP A 367 -9.39 24.98 -45.81
C ASP A 367 -8.73 25.34 -44.47
N PRO A 368 -9.41 25.10 -43.34
CA PRO A 368 -8.87 25.42 -42.02
C PRO A 368 -7.50 24.79 -41.75
N LEU A 369 -7.25 23.57 -42.22
CA LEU A 369 -6.00 22.84 -41.94
C LEU A 369 -4.82 23.47 -42.68
N LEU A 370 -5.00 23.78 -43.96
CA LEU A 370 -3.97 24.45 -44.77
C LEU A 370 -3.71 25.87 -44.25
N LEU A 371 -4.78 26.60 -43.90
CA LEU A 371 -4.67 27.96 -43.38
C LEU A 371 -3.96 28.00 -42.02
N ASN A 372 -4.36 27.15 -41.07
CA ASN A 372 -3.78 27.11 -39.74
C ASN A 372 -2.30 26.70 -39.77
N SER A 373 -1.94 25.76 -40.64
CA SER A 373 -0.54 25.40 -40.89
C SER A 373 0.30 26.59 -41.36
N TYR A 374 -0.24 27.39 -42.27
CA TYR A 374 0.42 28.62 -42.73
C TYR A 374 0.54 29.66 -41.60
N LEU A 375 -0.54 29.90 -40.85
CA LEU A 375 -0.59 30.89 -39.77
C LEU A 375 0.40 30.55 -38.64
N LEU A 376 0.48 29.28 -38.23
CA LEU A 376 1.48 28.83 -37.24
C LEU A 376 2.90 29.11 -37.73
N LYS A 377 3.24 28.74 -38.97
CA LYS A 377 4.57 29.00 -39.54
C LYS A 377 4.90 30.49 -39.58
N LYS A 378 3.91 31.34 -39.88
CA LYS A 378 4.05 32.79 -39.94
C LYS A 378 4.19 33.44 -38.56
N SER A 379 3.51 32.90 -37.55
CA SER A 379 3.50 33.45 -36.19
C SER A 379 4.86 33.36 -35.48
N LYS A 380 5.83 32.60 -36.02
CA LYS A 380 7.20 32.48 -35.49
C LYS A 380 7.20 32.21 -33.98
N LEU A 381 6.34 31.29 -33.53
CA LEU A 381 6.21 30.96 -32.11
C LEU A 381 7.57 30.59 -31.51
N LYS A 382 7.81 31.06 -30.29
CA LYS A 382 8.98 30.64 -29.52
C LYS A 382 8.87 29.15 -29.26
N LYS A 383 9.98 28.42 -29.46
CA LYS A 383 10.03 27.01 -29.06
C LYS A 383 9.83 26.89 -27.56
N LEU A 384 9.13 25.85 -27.13
CA LEU A 384 9.01 25.53 -25.72
C LEU A 384 10.42 25.33 -25.12
N PRO A 385 10.63 25.75 -23.85
CA PRO A 385 11.90 25.52 -23.17
C PRO A 385 12.19 24.02 -23.11
N LYS A 386 13.49 23.68 -23.16
CA LYS A 386 13.91 22.29 -22.95
C LYS A 386 13.50 21.84 -21.53
N PRO A 387 13.16 20.55 -21.32
CA PRO A 387 12.87 20.03 -19.99
C PRO A 387 14.01 20.35 -19.01
N ARG A 388 13.66 20.79 -17.79
CA ARG A 388 14.64 21.18 -16.74
C ARG A 388 15.49 20.01 -16.23
N SER A 389 15.02 18.77 -16.41
CA SER A 389 15.73 17.56 -16.07
C SER A 389 15.63 16.57 -17.23
N THR A 390 16.76 15.96 -17.56
CA THR A 390 16.87 14.85 -18.52
C THR A 390 17.20 13.54 -17.81
N THR A 391 17.08 13.48 -16.47
CA THR A 391 17.27 12.24 -15.73
C THR A 391 16.29 11.23 -16.30
N LYS A 392 16.81 10.20 -16.98
CA LYS A 392 15.98 9.10 -17.43
C LYS A 392 15.28 8.55 -16.20
N LEU A 393 14.00 8.21 -16.33
CA LEU A 393 13.29 7.47 -15.29
C LEU A 393 14.21 6.34 -14.81
N ASN A 394 14.38 6.19 -13.51
CA ASN A 394 15.14 5.09 -12.94
C ASN A 394 14.35 3.80 -13.16
N THR A 395 14.36 3.30 -14.40
CA THR A 395 13.68 2.08 -14.83
C THR A 395 14.63 0.91 -14.65
N THR A 396 15.23 0.73 -13.47
CA THR A 396 15.91 -0.53 -13.18
C THR A 396 14.87 -1.62 -13.36
N ASN A 397 14.87 -2.24 -14.54
CA ASN A 397 13.94 -3.26 -14.94
C ASN A 397 14.25 -4.46 -14.05
N HIS A 398 13.58 -4.54 -12.92
CA HIS A 398 13.54 -5.76 -12.16
C HIS A 398 12.81 -6.76 -13.06
N PRO A 399 13.47 -7.85 -13.53
CA PRO A 399 12.79 -8.86 -14.32
C PRO A 399 11.54 -9.27 -13.54
N LYS A 400 10.37 -9.38 -14.21
CA LYS A 400 9.08 -9.75 -13.58
C LYS A 400 9.34 -10.88 -12.59
N ALA A 401 9.41 -10.53 -11.30
CA ALA A 401 9.85 -11.46 -10.30
C ALA A 401 8.81 -12.58 -10.26
N LYS A 402 9.26 -13.83 -10.34
CA LYS A 402 8.38 -14.98 -10.17
C LYS A 402 7.59 -14.76 -8.88
N ARG A 403 6.26 -14.78 -9.00
CA ARG A 403 5.37 -14.38 -7.91
C ARG A 403 5.75 -15.13 -6.62
N ARG A 404 6.07 -14.38 -5.58
CA ARG A 404 6.36 -14.94 -4.26
C ARG A 404 5.03 -15.19 -3.55
N TYR A 405 4.95 -16.28 -2.82
CA TYR A 405 3.80 -16.59 -1.97
C TYR A 405 4.20 -16.55 -0.49
N GLY A 406 3.27 -16.23 0.39
CA GLY A 406 3.37 -16.24 1.84
C GLY A 406 2.59 -17.39 2.46
N PHE A 407 2.80 -17.62 3.75
CA PHE A 407 2.15 -18.72 4.48
C PHE A 407 0.64 -18.55 4.57
N ASN A 408 0.15 -17.31 4.60
CA ASN A 408 -1.29 -17.06 4.70
C ASN A 408 -2.03 -17.53 3.43
N GLU A 409 -1.46 -17.32 2.24
CA GLU A 409 -2.04 -17.78 0.97
C GLU A 409 -2.11 -19.31 0.90
N VAL A 410 -1.01 -19.99 1.28
CA VAL A 410 -0.95 -21.45 1.40
C VAL A 410 -2.03 -21.96 2.35
N ARG A 411 -2.15 -21.33 3.53
CA ARG A 411 -3.13 -21.70 4.54
C ARG A 411 -4.56 -21.54 4.03
N LEU A 412 -4.89 -20.41 3.41
CA LEU A 412 -6.26 -20.11 2.99
C LEU A 412 -6.75 -21.11 1.95
N VAL A 413 -5.97 -21.34 0.89
CA VAL A 413 -6.41 -22.23 -0.20
C VAL A 413 -6.45 -23.68 0.26
N LEU A 414 -5.45 -24.15 1.01
CA LEU A 414 -5.45 -25.53 1.51
C LEU A 414 -6.52 -25.77 2.58
N THR A 415 -6.87 -24.76 3.37
CA THR A 415 -7.99 -24.86 4.33
C THR A 415 -9.31 -24.94 3.59
N ALA A 416 -9.56 -24.03 2.62
CA ALA A 416 -10.77 -24.05 1.80
C ALA A 416 -10.95 -25.39 1.08
N TYR A 417 -9.86 -25.91 0.50
CA TYR A 417 -9.87 -27.24 -0.12
C TYR A 417 -10.22 -28.36 0.89
N ALA A 418 -9.60 -28.33 2.07
CA ALA A 418 -9.84 -29.34 3.10
C ALA A 418 -11.27 -29.28 3.69
N THR A 419 -11.86 -28.09 3.81
CA THR A 419 -13.23 -27.90 4.32
C THR A 419 -14.30 -28.06 3.24
N LYS A 420 -13.93 -28.37 1.99
CA LYS A 420 -14.81 -28.45 0.81
C LYS A 420 -15.51 -27.12 0.48
N GLU A 421 -14.91 -26.00 0.86
CA GLU A 421 -15.29 -24.69 0.37
C GLU A 421 -14.81 -24.50 -1.08
N ASP A 422 -15.31 -23.46 -1.76
CA ASP A 422 -14.90 -23.13 -3.12
C ASP A 422 -13.45 -22.59 -3.15
N TYR A 423 -12.49 -23.51 -3.15
CA TYR A 423 -11.07 -23.19 -3.24
C TYR A 423 -10.69 -22.62 -4.62
N GLN A 424 -11.48 -22.88 -5.67
CA GLN A 424 -11.22 -22.31 -7.00
C GLN A 424 -11.46 -20.80 -6.99
N GLU A 425 -12.49 -20.35 -6.26
CA GLU A 425 -12.71 -18.93 -6.01
C GLU A 425 -11.51 -18.30 -5.27
N TRP A 426 -10.91 -19.01 -4.31
CA TRP A 426 -9.71 -18.55 -3.61
C TRP A 426 -8.46 -18.52 -4.49
N LEU A 427 -8.28 -19.50 -5.37
CA LEU A 427 -7.20 -19.49 -6.37
C LEU A 427 -7.30 -18.26 -7.26
N LEU A 428 -8.51 -17.92 -7.71
CA LEU A 428 -8.77 -16.72 -8.51
C LEU A 428 -8.53 -15.44 -7.69
N LYS A 429 -9.16 -15.34 -6.52
CA LYS A 429 -9.05 -14.17 -5.61
C LYS A 429 -7.62 -13.87 -5.21
N LEU A 430 -6.80 -14.91 -5.01
CA LEU A 430 -5.39 -14.78 -4.66
C LEU A 430 -4.48 -14.87 -5.89
N SER A 431 -5.00 -15.05 -7.10
CA SER A 431 -4.28 -15.28 -8.37
C SER A 431 -3.13 -16.30 -8.25
N ILE A 432 -3.41 -17.43 -7.60
CA ILE A 432 -2.48 -18.56 -7.45
C ILE A 432 -2.65 -19.48 -8.67
N GLU A 433 -1.55 -19.79 -9.35
CA GLU A 433 -1.56 -20.73 -10.47
C GLU A 433 -1.93 -22.14 -10.00
N GLU A 434 -2.76 -22.84 -10.78
CA GLU A 434 -3.22 -24.20 -10.46
C GLU A 434 -2.06 -25.18 -10.27
N ALA A 435 -1.02 -25.10 -11.10
CA ALA A 435 0.18 -25.93 -10.95
C ALA A 435 0.89 -25.69 -9.60
N THR A 436 0.95 -24.44 -9.14
CA THR A 436 1.55 -24.11 -7.84
C THR A 436 0.71 -24.66 -6.69
N PHE A 437 -0.61 -24.52 -6.78
CA PHE A 437 -1.53 -25.12 -5.80
C PHE A 437 -1.43 -26.64 -5.75
N MET A 438 -1.40 -27.31 -6.90
CA MET A 438 -1.28 -28.77 -6.97
C MET A 438 0.03 -29.25 -6.34
N SER A 439 1.13 -28.51 -6.54
CA SER A 439 2.39 -28.79 -5.84
C SER A 439 2.24 -28.66 -4.32
N TRP A 440 1.54 -27.64 -3.81
CA TRP A 440 1.32 -27.47 -2.37
C TRP A 440 0.43 -28.56 -1.80
N LEU A 441 -0.63 -28.91 -2.52
CA LEU A 441 -1.57 -29.96 -2.12
C LEU A 441 -0.86 -31.31 -2.00
N GLU A 442 0.00 -31.64 -2.95
CA GLU A 442 0.79 -32.86 -2.94
C GLU A 442 1.76 -32.90 -1.74
N ASN A 443 2.49 -31.80 -1.49
CA ASN A 443 3.39 -31.72 -0.33
C ASN A 443 2.62 -31.81 1.00
N ALA A 444 1.44 -31.16 1.09
CA ALA A 444 0.59 -31.24 2.28
C ALA A 444 0.04 -32.66 2.51
N ARG A 445 -0.31 -33.38 1.43
CA ARG A 445 -0.71 -34.80 1.50
C ARG A 445 0.45 -35.68 1.98
N ARG A 446 1.68 -35.45 1.52
CA ARG A 446 2.88 -36.18 1.99
C ARG A 446 3.10 -36.05 3.49
N LEU A 447 2.95 -34.84 4.03
CA LEU A 447 3.03 -34.59 5.48
C LEU A 447 2.03 -35.43 6.30
N ARG A 448 0.94 -35.91 5.68
CA ARG A 448 -0.02 -36.82 6.31
C ARG A 448 0.22 -38.29 6.00
N SER A 449 0.57 -38.63 4.77
CA SER A 449 0.59 -40.02 4.30
C SER A 449 1.91 -40.73 4.56
N ASP A 450 3.04 -40.03 4.48
CA ASP A 450 4.38 -40.60 4.57
C ASP A 450 4.64 -41.19 5.98
N ALA A 451 5.25 -42.37 6.01
CA ALA A 451 5.59 -43.10 7.23
C ALA A 451 6.55 -42.31 8.14
N ARG A 452 7.43 -41.46 7.58
CA ARG A 452 8.39 -40.65 8.34
C ARG A 452 7.70 -39.68 9.31
N PHE A 453 6.52 -39.20 8.94
CA PHE A 453 5.69 -38.28 9.76
C PHE A 453 4.62 -39.00 10.59
N LYS A 454 4.67 -40.33 10.68
CA LYS A 454 3.76 -41.14 11.50
C LYS A 454 4.48 -41.72 12.72
N THR A 455 3.71 -41.90 13.79
CA THR A 455 4.13 -42.65 14.98
C THR A 455 4.18 -44.14 14.66
N SER A 456 4.79 -44.95 15.54
CA SER A 456 4.79 -46.42 15.42
C SER A 456 3.38 -47.02 15.39
N ALA A 457 2.40 -46.33 15.95
CA ALA A 457 0.98 -46.72 15.91
C ALA A 457 0.24 -46.21 14.66
N GLY A 458 0.95 -45.66 13.66
CA GLY A 458 0.36 -45.15 12.41
C GLY A 458 -0.31 -43.77 12.50
N ASN A 459 -0.48 -43.22 13.69
CA ASN A 459 -1.06 -41.87 13.89
C ASN A 459 -0.10 -40.77 13.41
N SER A 460 -0.64 -39.69 12.85
CA SER A 460 0.16 -38.53 12.44
C SER A 460 0.91 -37.92 13.63
N LYS A 461 2.20 -37.62 13.44
CA LYS A 461 2.99 -36.82 14.38
C LYS A 461 2.62 -35.35 14.33
N LEU A 462 2.11 -34.86 13.20
CA LEU A 462 2.04 -33.44 12.87
C LEU A 462 0.68 -32.80 13.20
N PHE A 463 -0.38 -33.62 13.16
CA PHE A 463 -1.77 -33.23 13.41
C PHE A 463 -2.31 -33.90 14.69
N LYS A 464 -3.43 -33.39 15.21
CA LYS A 464 -4.14 -34.07 16.32
C LYS A 464 -4.65 -35.43 15.84
N VAL A 465 -4.66 -36.41 16.74
CA VAL A 465 -5.12 -37.79 16.44
C VAL A 465 -6.52 -37.82 15.82
N ASN A 466 -7.42 -36.95 16.27
CA ASN A 466 -8.80 -36.87 15.76
C ASN A 466 -8.94 -35.98 14.52
N ASP A 467 -7.91 -35.24 14.12
CA ASP A 467 -7.93 -34.37 12.96
C ASP A 467 -7.51 -35.16 11.71
N LYS A 468 -8.50 -35.69 10.99
CA LYS A 468 -8.29 -36.44 9.74
C LYS A 468 -8.35 -35.58 8.47
N VAL A 469 -8.74 -34.31 8.58
CA VAL A 469 -9.15 -33.49 7.43
C VAL A 469 -8.15 -32.36 7.15
N SER A 470 -7.64 -31.68 8.18
CA SER A 470 -6.83 -30.46 7.97
C SER A 470 -5.53 -30.74 7.23
N LEU A 471 -5.20 -29.97 6.20
CA LEU A 471 -3.93 -30.11 5.46
C LEU A 471 -2.82 -29.19 5.97
N VAL A 472 -3.19 -28.19 6.77
CA VAL A 472 -2.28 -27.20 7.37
C VAL A 472 -2.50 -27.14 8.88
N PRO A 473 -1.46 -26.84 9.68
CA PRO A 473 -1.63 -26.70 11.12
C PRO A 473 -2.42 -25.44 11.45
N LYS A 474 -3.19 -25.47 12.54
CA LYS A 474 -3.83 -24.27 13.07
C LYS A 474 -2.78 -23.31 13.61
N LEU A 475 -2.88 -22.03 13.22
CA LEU A 475 -2.03 -20.96 13.76
C LEU A 475 -2.32 -20.75 15.25
N ASP A 476 -1.27 -20.36 15.99
CA ASP A 476 -1.41 -19.95 17.37
C ASP A 476 -2.18 -18.62 17.45
N LYS A 477 -3.00 -18.48 18.49
CA LYS A 477 -3.94 -17.36 18.62
C LYS A 477 -3.28 -16.07 19.12
N PHE A 478 -2.07 -16.13 19.67
CA PHE A 478 -1.43 -15.01 20.34
C PHE A 478 -0.61 -14.14 19.38
N ASP A 479 -0.68 -12.82 19.56
CA ASP A 479 0.00 -11.87 18.66
C ASP A 479 1.53 -11.92 18.75
N GLU A 480 2.09 -12.33 19.89
CA GLU A 480 3.54 -12.53 20.03
C GLU A 480 4.03 -13.72 19.17
N ASP A 481 3.26 -14.81 19.09
CA ASP A 481 3.63 -15.98 18.30
C ASP A 481 3.60 -15.66 16.79
N LYS A 482 2.69 -14.77 16.36
CA LYS A 482 2.70 -14.18 15.02
C LYS A 482 3.97 -13.38 14.76
N LYS A 483 4.41 -12.54 15.71
CA LYS A 483 5.67 -11.77 15.59
C LYS A 483 6.89 -12.68 15.48
N ILE A 484 6.95 -13.74 16.30
CA ILE A 484 8.03 -14.74 16.24
C ILE A 484 8.01 -15.47 14.89
N LEU A 485 6.83 -15.88 14.41
CA LEU A 485 6.70 -16.53 13.11
C LEU A 485 7.17 -15.62 11.97
N THR A 486 6.81 -14.34 11.99
CA THR A 486 7.30 -13.34 11.02
C THR A 486 8.82 -13.21 11.08
N HIS A 487 9.38 -13.07 12.29
CA HIS A 487 10.83 -12.97 12.50
C HIS A 487 11.60 -14.18 11.95
N ILE A 488 11.15 -15.39 12.29
CA ILE A 488 11.77 -16.64 11.80
C ILE A 488 11.66 -16.70 10.27
N THR A 489 10.53 -16.30 9.70
CA THR A 489 10.30 -16.33 8.26
C THR A 489 11.23 -15.38 7.51
N GLU A 490 11.39 -14.15 7.99
CA GLU A 490 12.29 -13.15 7.41
C GLU A 490 13.76 -13.59 7.51
N LYS A 491 14.19 -14.03 8.70
CA LYS A 491 15.55 -14.55 8.89
C LYS A 491 15.84 -15.75 8.02
N PHE A 492 14.92 -16.72 7.95
CA PHE A 492 15.11 -17.90 7.12
C PHE A 492 15.23 -17.53 5.64
N ARG A 493 14.43 -16.57 5.15
CA ARG A 493 14.53 -16.08 3.77
C ARG A 493 15.90 -15.48 3.49
N LYS A 494 16.40 -14.59 4.38
CA LYS A 494 17.75 -14.02 4.27
C LYS A 494 18.81 -15.12 4.29
N LEU A 495 18.68 -16.11 5.18
CA LEU A 495 19.61 -17.23 5.23
C LEU A 495 19.61 -18.06 3.94
N TYR A 496 18.45 -18.26 3.33
CA TYR A 496 18.30 -19.05 2.11
C TYR A 496 18.86 -18.34 0.87
N THR A 497 18.86 -17.00 0.84
CA THR A 497 19.35 -16.18 -0.29
C THR A 497 20.80 -15.75 -0.15
N GLU A 498 21.24 -15.36 1.05
CA GLU A 498 22.48 -14.58 1.27
C GLU A 498 23.50 -15.28 2.19
N SER A 499 23.15 -16.40 2.85
CA SER A 499 24.04 -17.02 3.83
C SER A 499 25.17 -17.83 3.22
N LYS A 500 26.25 -17.97 4.01
CA LYS A 500 27.31 -18.95 3.81
C LYS A 500 26.88 -20.39 4.17
N LEU A 501 25.75 -20.55 4.87
CA LEU A 501 25.24 -21.88 5.22
C LEU A 501 24.78 -22.63 3.96
N PRO A 502 25.14 -23.93 3.80
CA PRO A 502 24.72 -24.70 2.64
C PRO A 502 23.20 -24.83 2.56
N ARG A 503 22.60 -24.58 1.38
CA ARG A 503 21.16 -24.78 1.16
C ARG A 503 20.65 -26.17 1.58
N PRO A 504 21.36 -27.29 1.31
CA PRO A 504 20.92 -28.61 1.78
C PRO A 504 20.75 -28.68 3.30
N LEU A 505 21.54 -27.92 4.07
CA LEU A 505 21.43 -27.88 5.52
C LEU A 505 20.13 -27.23 5.98
N LEU A 506 19.73 -26.13 5.34
CA LEU A 506 18.46 -25.43 5.62
C LEU A 506 17.24 -26.30 5.30
N LEU A 507 17.29 -27.04 4.19
CA LEU A 507 16.23 -27.98 3.79
C LEU A 507 16.14 -29.17 4.76
N LYS A 508 17.29 -29.70 5.17
CA LYS A 508 17.38 -30.79 6.15
C LYS A 508 16.90 -30.34 7.54
N PHE A 509 17.11 -29.08 7.93
CA PHE A 509 16.55 -28.51 9.16
C PHE A 509 15.02 -28.55 9.17
N ILE A 510 14.36 -28.20 8.06
CA ILE A 510 12.89 -28.28 7.94
C ILE A 510 12.43 -29.72 8.12
N LEU A 511 13.04 -30.65 7.39
CA LEU A 511 12.67 -32.07 7.41
C LEU A 511 12.87 -32.69 8.80
N LEU A 512 14.04 -32.49 9.42
CA LEU A 512 14.36 -32.99 10.75
C LEU A 512 13.42 -32.42 11.82
N THR A 513 13.07 -31.14 11.73
CA THR A 513 12.08 -30.53 12.63
C THR A 513 10.77 -31.30 12.58
N LEU A 514 10.26 -31.59 11.38
CA LEU A 514 8.99 -32.28 11.20
C LEU A 514 9.05 -33.76 11.59
N MET A 515 10.13 -34.46 11.25
CA MET A 515 10.31 -35.89 11.58
C MET A 515 10.43 -36.16 13.08
N ASN A 516 11.09 -35.26 13.80
CA ASN A 516 11.40 -35.39 15.24
C ASN A 516 10.42 -34.66 16.16
N SER A 517 9.42 -33.97 15.58
CA SER A 517 8.35 -33.32 16.32
C SER A 517 7.14 -34.23 16.49
N THR A 518 6.34 -33.96 17.53
CA THR A 518 4.99 -34.52 17.67
C THR A 518 4.04 -33.44 18.17
N HIS A 519 2.80 -33.41 17.69
CA HIS A 519 1.82 -32.35 17.94
C HIS A 519 1.61 -32.07 19.44
N GLN A 520 1.66 -33.09 20.29
CA GLN A 520 1.41 -32.95 21.73
C GLN A 520 2.67 -32.65 22.56
N ARG A 521 3.86 -32.67 21.93
CA ARG A 521 5.14 -32.43 22.61
C ARG A 521 5.75 -31.12 22.17
N ASN A 522 6.47 -30.53 23.11
CA ASN A 522 6.95 -29.15 22.99
C ASN A 522 8.46 -29.09 22.94
N TYR A 523 9.02 -30.21 22.54
CA TYR A 523 10.42 -30.39 22.31
C TYR A 523 10.56 -31.24 21.05
N ILE A 524 11.70 -31.07 20.40
CA ILE A 524 12.10 -31.85 19.23
C ILE A 524 13.07 -32.90 19.73
N MET A 525 12.72 -34.18 19.53
CA MET A 525 13.45 -35.30 20.12
C MET A 525 14.39 -35.95 19.10
N PHE A 526 15.69 -35.84 19.33
CA PHE A 526 16.73 -36.47 18.52
C PHE A 526 17.17 -37.77 19.19
N ARG A 527 16.85 -38.89 18.54
CA ARG A 527 17.39 -40.23 18.89
C ARG A 527 18.67 -40.54 18.13
N ASP A 528 18.78 -40.02 16.92
CA ASP A 528 20.02 -39.97 16.14
C ASP A 528 20.53 -38.54 16.18
N ILE A 529 21.73 -38.34 16.71
CA ILE A 529 22.33 -37.02 16.87
C ILE A 529 23.36 -36.69 15.77
N SER A 530 23.54 -37.55 14.76
CA SER A 530 24.46 -37.35 13.63
C SER A 530 24.19 -36.07 12.83
N HIS A 531 22.99 -35.49 12.98
CA HIS A 531 22.58 -34.25 12.32
C HIS A 531 22.28 -33.12 13.30
N LEU A 532 22.50 -33.33 14.61
CA LEU A 532 22.15 -32.37 15.65
C LEU A 532 23.00 -31.10 15.57
N LYS A 533 24.30 -31.23 15.24
CA LYS A 533 25.20 -30.08 15.06
C LYS A 533 24.67 -29.09 14.03
N GLY A 534 24.48 -29.57 12.80
CA GLY A 534 23.97 -28.74 11.70
C GLY A 534 22.56 -28.20 11.96
N TYR A 535 21.74 -28.96 12.69
CA TYR A 535 20.42 -28.48 13.14
C TYR A 535 20.54 -27.27 14.09
N ILE A 536 21.44 -27.33 15.06
CA ILE A 536 21.67 -26.25 16.03
C ILE A 536 22.33 -25.03 15.38
N GLU A 537 23.20 -25.22 14.37
CA GLU A 537 23.77 -24.11 13.58
C GLU A 537 22.66 -23.29 12.91
N VAL A 538 21.72 -23.95 12.21
CA VAL A 538 20.58 -23.26 11.58
C VAL A 538 19.66 -22.64 12.64
N LEU A 539 19.33 -23.38 13.71
CA LEU A 539 18.42 -22.88 14.75
C LEU A 539 18.98 -21.63 15.45
N SER A 540 20.30 -21.59 15.68
CA SER A 540 20.99 -20.47 16.34
C SER A 540 20.99 -19.18 15.52
N GLU A 541 20.86 -19.29 14.19
CA GLU A 541 20.71 -18.11 13.32
C GLU A 541 19.27 -17.60 13.35
N LEU A 542 18.28 -18.49 13.42
CA LEU A 542 16.86 -18.16 13.39
C LEU A 542 16.35 -17.56 14.70
N ILE A 543 16.83 -18.03 15.84
CA ILE A 543 16.42 -17.57 17.17
C ILE A 543 17.64 -17.33 18.07
N HIS A 544 17.49 -16.46 19.07
CA HIS A 544 18.58 -16.18 20.00
C HIS A 544 18.98 -17.45 20.77
N LYS A 545 20.30 -17.76 20.79
CA LYS A 545 20.86 -18.95 21.47
C LYS A 545 20.43 -19.09 22.93
N LYS A 546 20.27 -17.99 23.66
CA LYS A 546 19.78 -17.99 25.07
C LYS A 546 18.38 -18.59 25.24
N ASN A 547 17.59 -18.61 24.18
CA ASN A 547 16.24 -19.17 24.18
C ASN A 547 16.25 -20.68 23.85
N ILE A 548 17.38 -21.28 23.50
CA ILE A 548 17.46 -22.72 23.19
C ILE A 548 17.77 -23.48 24.48
N ARG A 549 16.92 -24.44 24.83
CA ARG A 549 17.08 -25.34 25.97
C ARG A 549 17.37 -26.75 25.47
N LEU A 550 18.39 -27.40 26.04
CA LEU A 550 18.77 -28.78 25.71
C LEU A 550 18.50 -29.67 26.92
N THR A 551 17.86 -30.80 26.71
CA THR A 551 17.74 -31.85 27.73
C THR A 551 18.40 -33.12 27.22
N ILE A 552 19.46 -33.54 27.88
CA ILE A 552 20.25 -34.72 27.53
C ILE A 552 19.78 -35.87 28.42
N TYR A 553 19.34 -36.95 27.79
CA TYR A 553 18.82 -38.12 28.47
C TYR A 553 19.81 -39.27 28.41
N ASN A 554 20.08 -39.90 29.55
CA ASN A 554 20.95 -41.09 29.66
C ASN A 554 22.34 -40.91 29.04
N GLU A 555 23.01 -39.80 29.33
CA GLU A 555 24.35 -39.48 28.80
C GLU A 555 25.37 -40.62 29.02
N ALA A 556 25.33 -41.29 30.16
CA ALA A 556 26.21 -42.42 30.48
C ALA A 556 26.10 -43.63 29.52
N ARG A 557 25.11 -43.64 28.62
CA ARG A 557 24.92 -44.68 27.58
C ARG A 557 25.29 -44.19 26.18
N ALA A 558 25.87 -42.99 26.04
CA ALA A 558 26.32 -42.47 24.76
C ALA A 558 27.51 -43.29 24.21
N THR A 559 27.52 -43.50 22.91
CA THR A 559 28.69 -44.03 22.19
C THR A 559 29.76 -42.95 22.05
N LYS A 560 31.03 -43.34 21.82
CA LYS A 560 32.12 -42.37 21.57
C LYS A 560 31.83 -41.39 20.42
N PHE A 561 31.09 -41.84 19.41
CA PHE A 561 30.65 -40.98 18.31
C PHE A 561 29.64 -39.93 18.80
N GLU A 562 28.64 -40.36 19.56
CA GLU A 562 27.62 -39.48 20.12
C GLU A 562 28.20 -38.47 21.12
N GLU A 563 29.16 -38.87 21.94
CA GLU A 563 29.91 -37.97 22.82
C GLU A 563 30.63 -36.87 22.02
N LYS A 564 31.27 -37.24 20.90
CA LYS A 564 31.98 -36.29 20.03
C LYS A 564 31.02 -35.32 19.33
N GLU A 565 29.87 -35.80 18.85
CA GLU A 565 28.84 -34.95 18.25
C GLU A 565 28.21 -34.01 19.29
N LEU A 566 27.90 -34.53 20.48
CA LEU A 566 27.39 -33.74 21.58
C LEU A 566 28.40 -32.65 22.00
N ALA A 567 29.69 -32.96 22.08
CA ALA A 567 30.73 -31.97 22.40
C ALA A 567 30.79 -30.82 21.37
N GLN A 568 30.61 -31.12 20.08
CA GLN A 568 30.54 -30.10 19.04
C GLN A 568 29.28 -29.22 19.17
N VAL A 569 28.13 -29.82 19.48
CA VAL A 569 26.88 -29.08 19.75
C VAL A 569 27.06 -28.15 20.96
N LEU A 570 27.62 -28.67 22.05
CA LEU A 570 27.90 -27.89 23.26
C LEU A 570 28.89 -26.76 23.00
N TYR A 571 29.88 -26.95 22.13
CA TYR A 571 30.82 -25.90 21.72
C TYR A 571 30.12 -24.74 21.00
N ILE A 572 29.19 -25.01 20.07
CA ILE A 572 28.40 -23.98 19.37
C ILE A 572 27.57 -23.15 20.36
N MET A 573 27.10 -23.80 21.42
CA MET A 573 26.28 -23.21 22.48
C MET A 573 27.09 -22.51 23.57
N LYS A 574 28.40 -22.78 23.71
CA LYS A 574 29.27 -22.32 24.82
C LYS A 574 29.39 -20.80 24.97
N SER A 575 29.08 -20.05 23.91
CA SER A 575 29.12 -18.57 23.90
C SER A 575 28.03 -17.90 24.74
N TYR A 576 27.01 -18.63 25.20
CA TYR A 576 25.90 -18.11 25.99
C TYR A 576 25.48 -19.17 26.99
N GLN A 577 25.51 -18.91 28.31
CA GLN A 577 25.15 -19.85 29.40
C GLN A 577 23.95 -20.74 29.01
N PRO A 578 24.20 -21.95 28.47
CA PRO A 578 23.14 -22.70 27.82
C PRO A 578 22.33 -23.41 28.90
N HIS A 579 21.01 -23.39 28.78
CA HIS A 579 20.12 -24.10 29.69
C HIS A 579 20.14 -25.59 29.32
N ILE A 580 21.11 -26.30 29.88
CA ILE A 580 21.31 -27.73 29.67
C ILE A 580 20.84 -28.46 30.91
N LYS A 581 19.90 -29.39 30.73
CA LYS A 581 19.41 -30.29 31.77
C LYS A 581 19.86 -31.71 31.45
N TYR A 582 20.31 -32.44 32.46
CA TYR A 582 20.65 -33.86 32.35
C TYR A 582 19.60 -34.68 33.09
N GLU A 583 19.00 -35.68 32.43
CA GLU A 583 17.96 -36.54 33.02
C GLU A 583 18.32 -38.04 32.87
N GLY A 584 18.27 -38.77 33.98
CA GLY A 584 18.40 -40.24 34.04
C GLY A 584 19.65 -40.73 34.79
N THR A 585 19.46 -41.12 36.06
CA THR A 585 20.46 -41.86 36.87
C THR A 585 19.88 -43.09 37.58
N LYS A 586 18.74 -43.64 37.16
CA LYS A 586 18.18 -44.85 37.77
C LYS A 586 18.05 -46.00 36.77
N GLN A 587 18.69 -47.11 37.17
CA GLN A 587 18.61 -48.45 36.59
C GLN A 587 17.14 -48.86 36.52
N ASP A 588 16.55 -48.78 35.33
CA ASP A 588 15.32 -49.49 35.03
C ASP A 588 15.57 -50.28 33.74
N ASN A 589 15.39 -51.60 33.81
CA ASN A 589 15.88 -52.55 32.81
C ASN A 589 15.06 -52.55 31.50
N ASN A 590 13.99 -51.74 31.41
CA ASN A 590 13.17 -51.58 30.21
C ASN A 590 13.24 -50.14 29.62
N ARG A 591 14.39 -49.80 29.02
CA ARG A 591 14.75 -48.64 28.15
C ARG A 591 14.57 -47.20 28.73
N PRO A 592 15.60 -46.32 28.59
CA PRO A 592 15.84 -45.64 27.30
C PRO A 592 17.32 -45.59 26.84
N THR A 593 17.50 -45.42 25.53
CA THR A 593 18.78 -45.11 24.86
C THR A 593 19.16 -43.64 25.06
N PHE A 594 20.42 -43.29 24.78
CA PHE A 594 20.87 -41.90 24.69
C PHE A 594 19.98 -41.11 23.70
N ARG A 595 19.61 -39.88 24.05
CA ARG A 595 18.78 -38.99 23.23
C ARG A 595 18.88 -37.55 23.72
N VAL A 596 18.64 -36.59 22.82
CA VAL A 596 18.66 -35.16 23.12
C VAL A 596 17.31 -34.53 22.75
N ALA A 597 16.71 -33.79 23.68
CA ALA A 597 15.52 -32.99 23.44
C ALA A 597 15.87 -31.51 23.34
N ILE A 598 15.29 -30.83 22.34
CA ILE A 598 15.44 -29.39 22.14
C ILE A 598 14.10 -28.71 22.45
N ALA A 599 14.09 -27.78 23.39
CA ALA A 599 12.97 -26.89 23.66
C ALA A 599 13.38 -25.43 23.44
N ILE A 600 12.40 -24.54 23.28
CA ILE A 600 12.64 -23.11 23.08
C ILE A 600 11.95 -22.34 24.22
N ALA A 601 12.63 -21.39 24.86
CA ALA A 601 12.08 -20.53 25.90
C ALA A 601 11.28 -19.36 25.30
N SER A 602 10.17 -18.98 25.93
CA SER A 602 9.38 -17.78 25.61
C SER A 602 9.67 -16.67 26.63
N GLN A 603 9.72 -15.40 26.21
CA GLN A 603 9.94 -14.27 27.12
C GLN A 603 8.75 -13.99 28.04
N THR A 604 7.54 -14.35 27.62
CA THR A 604 6.30 -14.21 28.40
C THR A 604 5.92 -15.51 29.13
N GLU A 605 6.84 -16.48 29.23
CA GLU A 605 6.62 -17.77 29.89
C GLU A 605 6.03 -17.58 31.30
N GLN A 606 6.59 -16.70 32.12
CA GLN A 606 6.12 -16.47 33.49
C GLN A 606 4.76 -15.75 33.57
N GLU A 607 4.48 -14.76 32.72
CA GLU A 607 3.19 -14.07 32.66
C GLU A 607 2.07 -14.97 32.13
N ARG A 608 2.38 -15.83 31.17
CA ARG A 608 1.43 -16.82 30.61
C ARG A 608 1.15 -17.96 31.59
N ILE A 609 2.14 -18.35 32.41
CA ILE A 609 1.96 -19.27 33.55
C ILE A 609 0.96 -18.70 34.54
N ALA A 610 1.10 -17.41 34.90
CA ALA A 610 0.22 -16.75 35.86
C ALA A 610 -1.23 -16.63 35.37
N ASN A 611 -1.45 -16.48 34.05
CA ASN A 611 -2.77 -16.22 33.47
C ASN A 611 -3.59 -17.48 33.08
N ASN A 612 -3.05 -18.70 33.12
CA ASN A 612 -3.73 -19.87 32.52
C ASN A 612 -3.59 -21.18 33.32
N ASN A 613 -4.37 -21.33 34.40
CA ASN A 613 -4.34 -22.43 35.38
C ASN A 613 -4.68 -23.86 34.88
N LYS A 614 -4.88 -24.13 33.57
CA LYS A 614 -5.46 -25.43 33.13
C LYS A 614 -4.83 -26.13 31.91
N LYS A 615 -3.66 -25.73 31.40
CA LYS A 615 -2.96 -26.51 30.34
C LYS A 615 -1.45 -26.60 30.59
N PRO A 616 -0.77 -27.70 30.18
CA PRO A 616 0.68 -27.82 30.34
C PRO A 616 1.37 -26.69 29.58
N ILE A 617 2.08 -25.89 30.36
CA ILE A 617 2.64 -24.57 30.06
C ILE A 617 3.80 -24.60 29.04
N GLU A 618 4.40 -25.76 28.79
CA GLU A 618 5.61 -25.90 27.97
C GLU A 618 5.35 -25.77 26.44
N GLN A 619 4.12 -25.49 25.98
CA GLN A 619 3.61 -25.82 24.63
C GLN A 619 3.99 -24.99 23.40
N TRP A 620 4.66 -23.85 23.51
CA TRP A 620 4.25 -22.78 22.57
C TRP A 620 5.30 -22.37 21.52
N THR A 621 6.55 -22.12 21.88
CA THR A 621 7.60 -21.66 20.95
C THR A 621 8.06 -22.73 19.95
N VAL A 622 8.20 -23.98 20.41
CA VAL A 622 8.51 -25.11 19.51
C VAL A 622 7.34 -25.36 18.56
N ARG A 623 6.10 -25.09 18.97
CA ARG A 623 4.93 -25.19 18.09
C ARG A 623 4.98 -24.14 16.98
N THR A 624 5.35 -22.90 17.28
CA THR A 624 5.56 -21.86 16.26
C THR A 624 6.63 -22.28 15.24
N LEU A 625 7.73 -22.89 15.69
CA LEU A 625 8.76 -23.43 14.78
C LEU A 625 8.23 -24.60 13.92
N GLN A 626 7.44 -25.51 14.51
CA GLN A 626 6.77 -26.60 13.76
C GLN A 626 5.82 -26.05 12.69
N ILE A 627 5.07 -25.00 13.00
CA ILE A 627 4.16 -24.32 12.08
C ILE A 627 4.94 -23.68 10.94
N PHE A 628 6.04 -22.99 11.24
CA PHE A 628 6.97 -22.44 10.24
C PHE A 628 7.45 -23.56 9.30
N CYS A 629 8.03 -24.64 9.86
CA CYS A 629 8.56 -25.74 9.06
C CYS A 629 7.49 -26.46 8.24
N HIS A 630 6.23 -26.53 8.72
CA HIS A 630 5.10 -27.04 7.93
C HIS A 630 4.89 -26.25 6.65
N HIS A 631 4.73 -24.93 6.79
CA HIS A 631 4.45 -24.09 5.63
C HIS A 631 5.65 -24.04 4.69
N ALA A 632 6.87 -24.01 5.25
CA ALA A 632 8.10 -24.09 4.48
C ALA A 632 8.19 -25.40 3.68
N TYR A 633 7.86 -26.54 4.27
CA TYR A 633 7.81 -27.83 3.57
C TYR A 633 6.71 -27.86 2.50
N ILE A 634 5.52 -27.35 2.77
CA ILE A 634 4.44 -27.30 1.77
C ILE A 634 4.88 -26.50 0.54
N MET A 635 5.57 -25.38 0.74
CA MET A 635 6.04 -24.51 -0.34
C MET A 635 7.26 -25.05 -1.09
N MET A 636 8.15 -25.79 -0.42
CA MET A 636 9.45 -26.21 -0.95
C MET A 636 9.63 -27.73 -1.04
N GLY A 637 8.59 -28.52 -0.76
CA GLY A 637 8.68 -29.98 -0.56
C GLY A 637 9.33 -30.70 -1.72
N ASN A 638 9.03 -30.33 -2.97
CA ASN A 638 9.67 -30.94 -4.14
C ASN A 638 11.21 -30.76 -4.14
N ILE A 639 11.71 -29.61 -3.67
CA ILE A 639 13.14 -29.34 -3.56
C ILE A 639 13.75 -30.10 -2.38
N ILE A 640 13.00 -30.25 -1.27
CA ILE A 640 13.43 -31.04 -0.11
C ILE A 640 13.57 -32.51 -0.50
N GLU A 641 12.55 -33.09 -1.13
CA GLU A 641 12.54 -34.49 -1.56
C GLU A 641 13.59 -34.77 -2.66
N SER A 642 13.85 -33.82 -3.57
CA SER A 642 14.89 -33.99 -4.60
C SER A 642 16.32 -33.95 -4.05
N ASN A 643 16.53 -33.32 -2.88
CA ASN A 643 17.84 -33.29 -2.22
C ASN A 643 18.08 -34.50 -1.30
N GLU A 644 17.06 -35.31 -1.05
CA GLU A 644 17.16 -36.53 -0.25
C GLU A 644 17.48 -37.77 -1.09
N LYS A 645 17.08 -37.77 -2.36
CA LYS A 645 17.53 -38.73 -3.39
C LYS A 645 18.94 -38.40 -3.84
#